data_AF-A0A9W8UEJ2-F1
#
_entry.id   AF-A0A9W8UEJ2-F1
#
_cell.length_a   1.000
_cell.length_b   1.000
_cell.length_c   1.000
_cell.angle_alpha   90.00
_cell.angle_beta   90.00
_cell.angle_gamma   90.00
#
_symmetry.space_group_name_H-M   'P 1'
#
loop_
_entity.id
_entity.type
_entity.pdbx_description
1 polymer ?
#
loop_
_entity_poly.entity_id
_entity_poly.type
_entity_poly.pdbx_seq_one_letter_code
_entity_poly.pdbx_strand_id
1 'polypeptide(L)'
;MSAPYTPQDIQAVSAVVRALDNARKDKRKNGFSVKKTTFDVKGSADGIQVDSWRMQDWDYKRPNLPTYARGLFTTKTRRNEPEIAVRGYDKFFNVDEVPETKWKNIFTRTQGPYELTLKENGCIIFIAGLEDDTLVVCSKHSTGDRDDIQVSHASAGEQRLEQQLAAVGKTKADLARELRKRNVTAVAELCDDQFEEHILAYGPDKAGLYLHGINLNLPEFATYPSRFVQEFADEWAFRKTGLIVMDDIEQVKSFLEEVAETGAHDGRDVEGFVIRCKMSHDPATQPFQDWFFKYKFEEPYLMYRQWRECTKALIAGKQPKFKKHTKITEEYLLYARKRLAADPKLGKEYNNNHGIIALRDDFLNFKNLKGADAANLGDLDTPAMTEVEQDVILCPVATIGCGKTTIAMGLSHLFGWGHVQNDNISGKGRPPRFTKMVLDELKEHPAVIADRNNAQRHERKQIITDVKLQHSTAKLVCLNFKHDEETIDEIRRITQQRIIERGDNHQTIHAASDKEKFIGVMEGFINRFEACNPHGRPDDGFDAFIDLDPTAGSRQNLEVVVTQLHKVFPNLVKEVPSSEAFDAAIDFALGYKPEFRHDIPDRGKKNNQQQKQQPKAQKPRKLEYMSVSVPAREVNNALEQAFKSTPKEVSRLHTQLKQTRRVQPKFHVTLLHKAASSAHPELWEKYTTLQKEVEAAGNPEGKVGECDVILERVVFDDRIMAIVVRLAGEDDQWQCVNRVAHITVGTRDDSVKPKESNDLLARWLEVGSSPETKIGEVVFAGKPTVKGTVMPVLSRF
;
A
#
# COMPACT_ATOMS: atom_id res chain seq x y z
N MET A 1 -21.62 23.54 -33.42
CA MET A 1 -21.49 22.07 -33.27
C MET A 1 -22.72 21.55 -32.55
N SER A 2 -23.19 20.35 -32.92
CA SER A 2 -24.27 19.60 -32.26
C SER A 2 -23.74 18.76 -31.09
N ALA A 3 -24.63 18.31 -30.20
CA ALA A 3 -24.27 17.36 -29.15
C ALA A 3 -23.80 16.02 -29.76
N PRO A 4 -22.78 15.35 -29.17
CA PRO A 4 -22.29 14.09 -29.70
C PRO A 4 -23.34 12.99 -29.54
N TYR A 5 -23.42 12.11 -30.55
CA TYR A 5 -24.29 10.94 -30.57
C TYR A 5 -23.60 9.80 -31.30
N THR A 6 -23.68 8.60 -30.74
CA THR A 6 -23.23 7.36 -31.39
C THR A 6 -24.10 6.23 -30.86
N PRO A 7 -24.73 5.41 -31.73
CA PRO A 7 -25.50 4.26 -31.29
C PRO A 7 -24.57 3.17 -30.72
N GLN A 8 -25.08 2.31 -29.84
CA GLN A 8 -24.30 1.19 -29.33
C GLN A 8 -24.07 0.13 -30.41
N ASP A 9 -22.84 -0.36 -30.54
CA ASP A 9 -22.53 -1.57 -31.28
C ASP A 9 -22.68 -2.80 -30.35
N ILE A 10 -23.70 -3.62 -30.65
CA ILE A 10 -24.02 -4.83 -29.89
C ILE A 10 -22.81 -5.77 -29.78
N GLN A 11 -21.98 -5.89 -30.81
CA GLN A 11 -20.81 -6.76 -30.78
C GLN A 11 -19.72 -6.21 -29.84
N ALA A 12 -19.47 -4.89 -29.88
CA ALA A 12 -18.52 -4.24 -28.99
C ALA A 12 -18.98 -4.35 -27.53
N VAL A 13 -20.25 -4.09 -27.24
CA VAL A 13 -20.83 -4.25 -25.89
C VAL A 13 -20.75 -5.70 -25.42
N SER A 14 -21.10 -6.66 -26.28
CA SER A 14 -20.98 -8.09 -26.00
C SER A 14 -19.54 -8.49 -25.66
N ALA A 15 -18.54 -7.94 -26.37
CA ALA A 15 -17.13 -8.20 -26.10
C ALA A 15 -16.70 -7.70 -24.72
N VAL A 16 -17.10 -6.48 -24.33
CA VAL A 16 -16.84 -5.93 -22.99
C VAL A 16 -17.48 -6.78 -21.91
N VAL A 17 -18.77 -7.11 -22.04
CA VAL A 17 -19.50 -7.93 -21.07
C VAL A 17 -18.84 -9.30 -20.89
N ARG A 18 -18.46 -9.96 -21.99
CA ARG A 18 -17.71 -11.24 -21.95
C ARG A 18 -16.36 -11.09 -21.26
N ALA A 19 -15.62 -10.02 -21.53
CA ALA A 19 -14.33 -9.77 -20.89
C ALA A 19 -14.48 -9.57 -19.37
N LEU A 20 -15.50 -8.81 -18.93
CA LEU A 20 -15.80 -8.61 -17.52
C LEU A 20 -16.26 -9.91 -16.83
N ASP A 21 -17.13 -10.71 -17.46
CA ASP A 21 -17.54 -12.01 -16.91
C ASP A 21 -16.38 -13.01 -16.83
N ASN A 22 -15.44 -12.97 -17.78
CA ASN A 22 -14.23 -13.78 -17.73
C ASN A 22 -13.31 -13.35 -16.58
N ALA A 23 -13.10 -12.04 -16.40
CA ALA A 23 -12.31 -11.50 -15.30
C ALA A 23 -12.92 -11.80 -13.91
N ARG A 24 -14.25 -11.98 -13.84
CA ARG A 24 -14.95 -12.44 -12.63
C ARG A 24 -14.59 -13.89 -12.26
N LYS A 25 -14.40 -14.76 -13.26
CA LYS A 25 -14.21 -16.20 -13.11
C LYS A 25 -12.73 -16.59 -12.94
N ASP A 26 -11.83 -15.89 -13.62
CA ASP A 26 -10.43 -16.27 -13.71
C ASP A 26 -9.55 -15.55 -12.67
N LYS A 27 -8.94 -16.32 -11.75
CA LYS A 27 -8.04 -15.82 -10.70
C LYS A 27 -6.55 -15.99 -11.05
N ARG A 28 -6.20 -15.99 -12.34
CA ARG A 28 -4.79 -16.09 -12.78
C ARG A 28 -3.94 -14.93 -12.25
N LYS A 29 -2.66 -15.24 -12.00
CA LYS A 29 -1.60 -14.24 -11.76
C LYS A 29 -1.57 -13.26 -12.95
N ASN A 30 -1.70 -11.96 -12.66
CA ASN A 30 -1.71 -10.82 -13.61
C ASN A 30 -3.07 -10.41 -14.23
N GLY A 31 -4.21 -11.02 -13.86
CA GLY A 31 -5.54 -10.52 -14.23
C GLY A 31 -6.01 -9.30 -13.40
N PHE A 32 -7.10 -8.64 -13.82
CA PHE A 32 -7.84 -7.64 -13.01
C PHE A 32 -9.07 -8.29 -12.36
N SER A 33 -9.53 -7.77 -11.22
CA SER A 33 -10.67 -8.34 -10.50
C SER A 33 -11.90 -7.45 -10.66
N VAL A 34 -13.02 -8.05 -11.05
CA VAL A 34 -14.32 -7.36 -11.14
C VAL A 34 -15.39 -8.09 -10.32
N LYS A 35 -16.18 -7.31 -9.58
CA LYS A 35 -17.39 -7.78 -8.90
C LYS A 35 -18.61 -7.41 -9.75
N LYS A 36 -19.47 -8.41 -9.99
CA LYS A 36 -20.79 -8.23 -10.61
C LYS A 36 -21.86 -8.29 -9.52
N THR A 37 -22.81 -7.35 -9.55
CA THR A 37 -24.02 -7.38 -8.71
C THR A 37 -25.22 -7.05 -9.59
N THR A 38 -26.22 -7.93 -9.62
CA THR A 38 -27.45 -7.75 -10.39
C THR A 38 -28.51 -7.09 -9.51
N PHE A 39 -29.24 -6.13 -10.08
CA PHE A 39 -30.31 -5.39 -9.41
C PHE A 39 -31.58 -5.43 -10.27
N ASP A 40 -32.72 -5.67 -9.63
CA ASP A 40 -34.03 -5.47 -10.25
C ASP A 40 -34.33 -3.98 -10.35
N VAL A 41 -34.78 -3.51 -11.51
CA VAL A 41 -35.14 -2.11 -11.71
C VAL A 41 -36.58 -1.91 -11.26
N LYS A 42 -36.75 -1.22 -10.12
CA LYS A 42 -38.06 -0.88 -9.58
C LYS A 42 -38.84 -0.01 -10.58
N GLY A 43 -40.10 -0.38 -10.82
CA GLY A 43 -40.97 0.34 -11.74
C GLY A 43 -40.82 -0.03 -13.22
N SER A 44 -39.91 -0.96 -13.56
CA SER A 44 -39.82 -1.49 -14.92
C SER A 44 -41.04 -2.34 -15.28
N ALA A 45 -41.70 -1.98 -16.39
CA ALA A 45 -42.86 -2.71 -16.90
C ALA A 45 -42.48 -4.09 -17.45
N ASP A 46 -41.25 -4.23 -17.95
CA ASP A 46 -40.73 -5.48 -18.50
C ASP A 46 -39.94 -6.33 -17.48
N GLY A 47 -39.83 -5.86 -16.24
CA GLY A 47 -38.99 -6.50 -15.22
C GLY A 47 -37.50 -6.49 -15.56
N ILE A 48 -37.00 -5.38 -16.14
CA ILE A 48 -35.60 -5.23 -16.53
C ILE A 48 -34.69 -5.33 -15.30
N GLN A 49 -33.58 -6.05 -15.47
CA GLN A 49 -32.50 -6.14 -14.49
C GLN A 49 -31.24 -5.45 -15.01
N VAL A 50 -30.48 -4.82 -14.12
CA VAL A 50 -29.19 -4.21 -14.45
C VAL A 50 -28.05 -4.87 -13.67
N ASP A 51 -26.96 -5.14 -14.37
CA ASP A 51 -25.74 -5.70 -13.84
C ASP A 51 -24.71 -4.60 -13.57
N SER A 52 -24.44 -4.31 -12.29
CA SER A 52 -23.38 -3.37 -11.89
C SER A 52 -22.01 -4.04 -11.86
N TRP A 53 -21.04 -3.41 -12.51
CA TRP A 53 -19.66 -3.87 -12.59
C TRP A 53 -18.74 -2.96 -11.77
N ARG A 54 -18.05 -3.55 -10.79
CA ARG A 54 -17.12 -2.84 -9.90
C ARG A 54 -15.73 -3.45 -9.95
N MET A 55 -14.77 -2.69 -10.45
CA MET A 55 -13.34 -2.98 -10.36
C MET A 55 -12.73 -2.35 -9.09
N GLN A 56 -11.55 -2.81 -8.70
CA GLN A 56 -10.78 -2.18 -7.62
C GLN A 56 -10.13 -0.88 -8.11
N ASP A 57 -10.06 0.13 -7.24
CA ASP A 57 -9.60 1.47 -7.66
C ASP A 57 -8.15 1.47 -8.20
N TRP A 58 -7.29 0.52 -7.78
CA TRP A 58 -5.92 0.37 -8.31
C TRP A 58 -5.86 -0.37 -9.66
N ASP A 59 -6.88 -1.14 -10.05
CA ASP A 59 -6.87 -1.87 -11.32
C ASP A 59 -6.99 -0.91 -12.51
N TYR A 60 -7.62 0.26 -12.33
CA TYR A 60 -7.68 1.33 -13.35
C TYR A 60 -6.33 1.95 -13.71
N LYS A 61 -5.27 1.69 -12.93
CA LYS A 61 -3.89 2.10 -13.27
C LYS A 61 -3.21 1.14 -14.25
N ARG A 62 -3.89 0.05 -14.62
CA ARG A 62 -3.34 -0.95 -15.55
C ARG A 62 -3.73 -0.60 -16.98
N PRO A 63 -2.86 -0.85 -17.96
CA PRO A 63 -3.21 -0.72 -19.37
C PRO A 63 -4.17 -1.84 -19.81
N ASN A 64 -4.84 -1.60 -20.94
CA ASN A 64 -5.64 -2.59 -21.68
C ASN A 64 -6.81 -3.22 -20.90
N LEU A 65 -7.48 -2.46 -20.03
CA LEU A 65 -8.78 -2.88 -19.49
C LEU A 65 -9.84 -2.89 -20.60
N PRO A 66 -10.86 -3.77 -20.53
CA PRO A 66 -11.96 -3.77 -21.51
C PRO A 66 -12.77 -2.46 -21.49
N THR A 67 -12.72 -1.73 -20.38
CA THR A 67 -13.25 -0.37 -20.24
C THR A 67 -12.67 0.24 -18.95
N TYR A 68 -12.53 1.56 -18.91
CA TYR A 68 -12.07 2.31 -17.73
C TYR A 68 -13.23 2.99 -16.98
N ALA A 69 -14.47 2.68 -17.35
CA ALA A 69 -15.67 3.25 -16.73
C ALA A 69 -15.74 2.94 -15.21
N ARG A 70 -16.02 3.98 -14.43
CA ARG A 70 -16.24 3.92 -12.98
C ARG A 70 -17.71 4.23 -12.68
N GLY A 71 -18.50 3.16 -12.60
CA GLY A 71 -19.95 3.23 -12.53
C GLY A 71 -20.56 2.71 -13.82
N LEU A 72 -20.45 1.41 -14.05
CA LEU A 72 -20.89 0.75 -15.27
C LEU A 72 -22.03 -0.21 -14.94
N PHE A 73 -23.15 -0.06 -15.64
CA PHE A 73 -24.28 -0.99 -15.54
C PHE A 73 -24.68 -1.45 -16.93
N THR A 74 -24.82 -2.76 -17.11
CA THR A 74 -25.27 -3.38 -18.36
C THR A 74 -26.60 -4.06 -18.17
N THR A 75 -27.41 -4.12 -19.22
CA THR A 75 -28.71 -4.78 -19.24
C THR A 75 -28.85 -5.63 -20.49
N LYS A 76 -30.01 -6.25 -20.67
CA LYS A 76 -30.44 -6.85 -21.92
C LYS A 76 -31.74 -6.23 -22.39
N THR A 77 -31.84 -6.00 -23.69
CA THR A 77 -33.06 -5.54 -24.35
C THR A 77 -34.13 -6.63 -24.36
N ARG A 78 -35.36 -6.29 -24.78
CA ARG A 78 -36.44 -7.27 -25.05
C ARG A 78 -36.03 -8.35 -26.04
N ARG A 79 -35.06 -8.06 -26.91
CA ARG A 79 -34.48 -8.99 -27.88
C ARG A 79 -33.34 -9.84 -27.30
N ASN A 80 -33.08 -9.72 -25.99
CA ASN A 80 -31.98 -10.37 -25.27
C ASN A 80 -30.60 -9.95 -25.80
N GLU A 81 -30.49 -8.76 -26.41
CA GLU A 81 -29.24 -8.16 -26.87
C GLU A 81 -28.58 -7.39 -25.72
N PRO A 82 -27.26 -7.48 -25.52
CA PRO A 82 -26.57 -6.76 -24.45
C PRO A 82 -26.50 -5.26 -24.73
N GLU A 83 -26.73 -4.47 -23.69
CA GLU A 83 -26.72 -3.00 -23.74
C GLU A 83 -25.99 -2.42 -22.51
N ILE A 84 -25.27 -1.31 -22.69
CA ILE A 84 -24.81 -0.47 -21.58
C ILE A 84 -25.97 0.44 -21.18
N ALA A 85 -26.56 0.17 -20.01
CA ALA A 85 -27.64 0.99 -19.47
C ALA A 85 -27.11 2.29 -18.84
N VAL A 86 -26.00 2.19 -18.11
CA VAL A 86 -25.39 3.32 -17.39
C VAL A 86 -23.88 3.30 -17.57
N ARG A 87 -23.31 4.46 -17.90
CA ARG A 87 -21.88 4.68 -18.12
C ARG A 87 -21.39 5.94 -17.39
N GLY A 88 -20.80 5.76 -16.22
CA GLY A 88 -20.08 6.81 -15.49
C GLY A 88 -18.78 7.20 -16.19
N TYR A 89 -18.04 8.19 -15.69
CA TYR A 89 -16.76 8.60 -16.31
C TYR A 89 -15.71 7.49 -16.28
N ASP A 90 -14.65 7.66 -17.07
CA ASP A 90 -13.43 6.91 -16.80
C ASP A 90 -12.88 7.28 -15.41
N LYS A 91 -12.18 6.34 -14.77
CA LYS A 91 -11.47 6.66 -13.53
C LYS A 91 -10.36 7.67 -13.84
N PHE A 92 -10.52 8.89 -13.33
CA PHE A 92 -9.49 9.93 -13.39
C PHE A 92 -8.77 10.12 -12.04
N PHE A 93 -7.54 10.60 -12.14
CA PHE A 93 -6.56 10.65 -11.05
C PHE A 93 -6.16 12.08 -10.74
N ASN A 94 -5.68 12.30 -9.51
CA ASN A 94 -5.15 13.61 -9.13
C ASN A 94 -3.85 13.89 -9.90
N VAL A 95 -3.50 15.17 -10.04
CA VAL A 95 -2.14 15.55 -10.43
C VAL A 95 -1.11 14.77 -9.59
N ASP A 96 -0.08 14.28 -10.27
CA ASP A 96 1.03 13.44 -9.75
C ASP A 96 0.66 12.05 -9.16
N GLU A 97 -0.60 11.61 -9.26
CA GLU A 97 -1.04 10.29 -8.75
C GLU A 97 -0.68 9.11 -9.69
N VAL A 98 -0.58 9.35 -11.00
CA VAL A 98 -0.21 8.37 -12.04
C VAL A 98 0.69 9.03 -13.09
N PRO A 99 1.45 8.26 -13.91
CA PRO A 99 2.33 8.85 -14.91
C PRO A 99 1.64 9.86 -15.82
N GLU A 100 0.41 9.59 -16.27
CA GLU A 100 -0.36 10.44 -17.18
C GLU A 100 -0.71 11.80 -16.57
N THR A 101 -0.89 11.88 -15.25
CA THR A 101 -1.28 13.12 -14.54
C THR A 101 -0.10 13.92 -14.00
N LYS A 102 1.14 13.56 -14.36
CA LYS A 102 2.31 14.40 -14.09
C LYS A 102 2.28 15.62 -15.00
N TRP A 103 2.61 16.80 -14.47
CA TRP A 103 2.59 18.04 -15.24
C TRP A 103 3.33 17.96 -16.57
N LYS A 104 4.55 17.39 -16.60
CA LYS A 104 5.33 17.16 -17.83
C LYS A 104 4.53 16.41 -18.92
N ASN A 105 3.75 15.41 -18.52
CA ASN A 105 2.95 14.62 -19.45
C ASN A 105 1.67 15.36 -19.83
N ILE A 106 1.04 16.09 -18.90
CA ILE A 106 -0.12 16.94 -19.20
C ILE A 106 0.28 17.99 -20.27
N PHE A 107 1.40 18.68 -20.10
CA PHE A 107 1.91 19.68 -21.07
C PHE A 107 2.13 19.11 -22.48
N THR A 108 2.55 17.85 -22.59
CA THR A 108 3.01 17.28 -23.87
C THR A 108 2.01 16.34 -24.54
N ARG A 109 1.00 15.86 -23.79
CA ARG A 109 0.07 14.82 -24.25
C ARG A 109 -1.39 15.24 -24.23
N THR A 110 -1.69 16.44 -23.74
CA THR A 110 -3.07 16.94 -23.68
C THR A 110 -3.30 18.13 -24.61
N GLN A 111 -4.56 18.33 -24.97
CA GLN A 111 -5.00 19.40 -25.84
C GLN A 111 -6.27 20.04 -25.30
N GLY A 112 -6.27 21.38 -25.26
CA GLY A 112 -7.42 22.19 -24.90
C GLY A 112 -8.49 22.30 -26.00
N PRO A 113 -9.53 23.14 -25.78
CA PRO A 113 -9.72 23.95 -24.59
C PRO A 113 -9.89 23.09 -23.33
N TYR A 114 -9.32 23.55 -22.22
CA TYR A 114 -9.39 22.92 -20.91
C TYR A 114 -10.63 23.44 -20.19
N GLU A 115 -11.60 22.56 -19.92
CA GLU A 115 -12.79 22.88 -19.15
C GLU A 115 -12.53 22.56 -17.67
N LEU A 116 -12.35 23.58 -16.83
CA LEU A 116 -12.26 23.45 -15.38
C LEU A 116 -13.67 23.49 -14.81
N THR A 117 -14.13 22.34 -14.34
CA THR A 117 -15.44 22.21 -13.68
C THR A 117 -15.26 22.11 -12.17
N LEU A 118 -16.07 22.87 -11.42
CA LEU A 118 -16.05 22.82 -9.96
C LEU A 118 -16.28 21.38 -9.50
N LYS A 119 -15.41 20.91 -8.59
CA LYS A 119 -15.55 19.58 -8.02
C LYS A 119 -16.47 19.67 -6.80
N GLU A 120 -17.77 19.62 -7.05
CA GLU A 120 -18.80 19.53 -6.01
C GLU A 120 -18.52 18.35 -5.05
N ASN A 121 -19.03 18.47 -3.82
CA ASN A 121 -18.68 17.60 -2.70
C ASN A 121 -19.93 16.90 -2.15
N GLY A 122 -20.39 15.87 -2.85
CA GLY A 122 -21.54 15.08 -2.46
C GLY A 122 -21.36 13.61 -2.80
N CYS A 123 -22.42 12.99 -3.33
CA CYS A 123 -22.37 11.64 -3.84
C CYS A 123 -22.87 11.54 -5.30
N ILE A 124 -22.14 10.79 -6.11
CA ILE A 124 -22.42 10.67 -7.54
C ILE A 124 -23.70 9.87 -7.81
N ILE A 125 -24.54 10.43 -8.67
CA ILE A 125 -25.80 9.87 -9.17
C ILE A 125 -25.71 9.78 -10.70
N PHE A 126 -26.01 8.59 -11.22
CA PHE A 126 -26.17 8.32 -12.65
C PHE A 126 -27.63 8.17 -12.98
N ILE A 127 -28.05 8.76 -14.10
CA ILE A 127 -29.44 8.75 -14.55
C ILE A 127 -29.44 8.33 -16.03
N ALA A 128 -30.21 7.30 -16.38
CA ALA A 128 -30.35 6.86 -17.76
C ALA A 128 -31.77 6.34 -18.03
N GLY A 129 -32.16 6.29 -19.30
CA GLY A 129 -33.43 5.70 -19.74
C GLY A 129 -33.24 4.28 -20.26
N LEU A 130 -34.16 3.38 -19.90
CA LEU A 130 -34.23 2.00 -20.39
C LEU A 130 -35.16 1.88 -21.61
N GLU A 131 -35.22 0.70 -22.23
CA GLU A 131 -36.04 0.45 -23.43
C GLU A 131 -37.54 0.56 -23.17
N ASP A 132 -37.99 0.34 -21.93
CA ASP A 132 -39.40 0.35 -21.53
C ASP A 132 -39.87 1.69 -20.95
N ASP A 133 -39.16 2.78 -21.29
CA ASP A 133 -39.34 4.14 -20.76
C ASP A 133 -39.09 4.29 -19.25
N THR A 134 -38.53 3.26 -18.60
CA THR A 134 -38.13 3.35 -17.18
C THR A 134 -36.88 4.20 -17.03
N LEU A 135 -36.92 5.13 -16.09
CA LEU A 135 -35.75 5.89 -15.67
C LEU A 135 -34.98 5.08 -14.62
N VAL A 136 -33.75 4.70 -14.92
CA VAL A 136 -32.87 4.07 -13.93
C VAL A 136 -32.00 5.14 -13.26
N VAL A 137 -32.08 5.20 -11.94
CA VAL A 137 -31.25 6.07 -11.09
C VAL A 137 -30.30 5.20 -10.28
N CYS A 138 -29.00 5.44 -10.42
CA CYS A 138 -27.96 4.67 -9.77
C CYS A 138 -27.07 5.58 -8.93
N SER A 139 -26.71 5.12 -7.74
CA SER A 139 -25.48 5.56 -7.09
C SER A 139 -24.28 4.95 -7.83
N LYS A 140 -23.06 5.23 -7.35
CA LYS A 140 -21.82 4.73 -7.95
C LYS A 140 -21.82 3.24 -8.36
N HIS A 141 -22.38 2.35 -7.53
CA HIS A 141 -22.35 0.89 -7.73
C HIS A 141 -23.64 0.16 -7.32
N SER A 142 -24.74 0.89 -7.15
CA SER A 142 -26.02 0.33 -6.70
C SER A 142 -27.18 1.15 -7.23
N THR A 143 -28.32 0.51 -7.44
CA THR A 143 -29.61 1.14 -7.71
C THR A 143 -30.67 0.56 -6.77
N GLY A 144 -31.83 1.21 -6.70
CA GLY A 144 -32.98 0.80 -5.88
C GLY A 144 -32.80 0.99 -4.37
N ASP A 145 -33.83 0.54 -3.65
CA ASP A 145 -33.84 0.51 -2.19
C ASP A 145 -32.94 -0.62 -1.68
N ARG A 146 -32.44 -0.48 -0.44
CA ARG A 146 -31.66 -1.53 0.21
C ARG A 146 -32.21 -1.82 1.60
N ASP A 147 -32.27 -3.09 1.96
CA ASP A 147 -32.77 -3.52 3.27
C ASP A 147 -31.88 -3.10 4.45
N ASP A 148 -30.61 -2.73 4.19
CA ASP A 148 -29.60 -2.42 5.21
C ASP A 148 -29.50 -0.94 5.59
N ILE A 149 -30.15 -0.04 4.85
CA ILE A 149 -30.07 1.42 5.04
C ILE A 149 -31.46 2.05 4.87
N GLN A 150 -31.79 3.07 5.66
CA GLN A 150 -33.12 3.72 5.59
C GLN A 150 -33.44 4.29 4.20
N VAL A 151 -32.50 5.02 3.59
CA VAL A 151 -32.62 5.57 2.24
C VAL A 151 -31.29 5.39 1.52
N SER A 152 -31.30 4.73 0.37
CA SER A 152 -30.10 4.58 -0.44
C SER A 152 -29.78 5.91 -1.16
N HIS A 153 -28.50 6.13 -1.50
CA HIS A 153 -28.12 7.32 -2.28
C HIS A 153 -28.86 7.38 -3.63
N ALA A 154 -29.13 6.22 -4.25
CA ALA A 154 -29.89 6.16 -5.50
C ALA A 154 -31.34 6.64 -5.28
N SER A 155 -31.99 6.17 -4.21
CA SER A 155 -33.37 6.56 -3.88
C SER A 155 -33.46 8.04 -3.48
N ALA A 156 -32.49 8.57 -2.74
CA ALA A 156 -32.42 10.00 -2.41
C ALA A 156 -32.25 10.86 -3.68
N GLY A 157 -31.36 10.45 -4.58
CA GLY A 157 -31.18 11.08 -5.89
C GLY A 157 -32.45 11.03 -6.73
N GLU A 158 -33.15 9.90 -6.76
CA GLU A 158 -34.42 9.74 -7.50
C GLU A 158 -35.53 10.63 -6.92
N GLN A 159 -35.70 10.68 -5.60
CA GLN A 159 -36.66 11.56 -4.95
C GLN A 159 -36.40 13.04 -5.27
N ARG A 160 -35.12 13.46 -5.25
CA ARG A 160 -34.75 14.83 -5.61
C ARG A 160 -35.02 15.13 -7.09
N LEU A 161 -34.77 14.16 -7.96
CA LEU A 161 -35.04 14.26 -9.38
C LEU A 161 -36.54 14.37 -9.68
N GLU A 162 -37.38 13.60 -8.98
CA GLU A 162 -38.84 13.71 -9.11
C GLU A 162 -39.34 15.10 -8.74
N GLN A 163 -38.85 15.66 -7.63
CA GLN A 163 -39.19 17.01 -7.18
C GLN A 163 -38.81 18.07 -8.22
N GLN A 164 -37.59 18.02 -8.78
CA GLN A 164 -37.15 19.02 -9.77
C GLN A 164 -37.92 18.90 -11.09
N LEU A 165 -38.22 17.68 -11.55
CA LEU A 165 -38.95 17.45 -12.80
C LEU A 165 -40.39 17.95 -12.68
N ALA A 166 -41.05 17.64 -11.56
CA ALA A 166 -42.40 18.12 -11.29
C ALA A 166 -42.47 19.66 -11.28
N ALA A 167 -41.46 20.33 -10.74
CA ALA A 167 -41.39 21.79 -10.70
C ALA A 167 -41.33 22.45 -12.09
N VAL A 168 -40.91 21.72 -13.13
CA VAL A 168 -40.89 22.19 -14.53
C VAL A 168 -41.91 21.47 -15.42
N GLY A 169 -42.87 20.76 -14.83
CA GLY A 169 -43.95 20.08 -15.55
C GLY A 169 -43.47 18.91 -16.44
N LYS A 170 -42.33 18.31 -16.12
CA LYS A 170 -41.77 17.13 -16.82
C LYS A 170 -41.90 15.88 -15.95
N THR A 171 -41.88 14.70 -16.57
CA THR A 171 -41.98 13.41 -15.87
C THR A 171 -40.69 12.59 -15.96
N LYS A 172 -40.54 11.56 -15.10
CA LYS A 172 -39.43 10.60 -15.21
C LYS A 172 -39.40 9.90 -16.57
N ALA A 173 -40.56 9.56 -17.13
CA ALA A 173 -40.67 8.92 -18.44
C ALA A 173 -40.22 9.86 -19.57
N ASP A 174 -40.48 11.16 -19.47
CA ASP A 174 -39.96 12.14 -20.44
C ASP A 174 -38.43 12.17 -20.42
N LEU A 175 -37.84 12.22 -19.23
CA LEU A 175 -36.38 12.22 -19.09
C LEU A 175 -35.76 10.89 -19.56
N ALA A 176 -36.39 9.76 -19.25
CA ALA A 176 -35.94 8.44 -19.71
C ALA A 176 -35.90 8.38 -21.24
N ARG A 177 -37.01 8.79 -21.90
CA ARG A 177 -37.08 8.86 -23.36
C ARG A 177 -36.01 9.76 -23.96
N GLU A 178 -35.74 10.92 -23.36
CA GLU A 178 -34.73 11.85 -23.86
C GLU A 178 -33.30 11.32 -23.70
N LEU A 179 -32.95 10.76 -22.55
CA LEU A 179 -31.63 10.16 -22.30
C LEU A 179 -31.40 8.94 -23.20
N ARG A 180 -32.44 8.10 -23.37
CA ARG A 180 -32.41 6.94 -24.26
C ARG A 180 -32.21 7.34 -25.72
N LYS A 181 -32.97 8.34 -26.20
CA LYS A 181 -32.87 8.89 -27.56
C LYS A 181 -31.46 9.40 -27.88
N ARG A 182 -30.76 9.95 -26.87
CA ARG A 182 -29.38 10.43 -27.00
C ARG A 182 -28.32 9.34 -26.78
N ASN A 183 -28.72 8.15 -26.34
CA ASN A 183 -27.82 7.08 -25.88
C ASN A 183 -26.83 7.55 -24.80
N VAL A 184 -27.34 8.22 -23.76
CA VAL A 184 -26.50 8.84 -22.73
C VAL A 184 -26.88 8.47 -21.30
N THR A 185 -25.90 8.62 -20.42
CA THR A 185 -26.05 8.71 -18.97
C THR A 185 -25.84 10.15 -18.53
N ALA A 186 -26.81 10.74 -17.84
CA ALA A 186 -26.62 11.98 -17.08
C ALA A 186 -25.86 11.67 -15.79
N VAL A 187 -24.85 12.49 -15.47
CA VAL A 187 -23.99 12.34 -14.30
C VAL A 187 -24.09 13.59 -13.44
N ALA A 188 -24.65 13.42 -12.25
CA ALA A 188 -24.85 14.49 -11.28
C ALA A 188 -24.20 14.15 -9.94
N GLU A 189 -23.91 15.18 -9.16
CA GLU A 189 -23.52 15.07 -7.76
C GLU A 189 -24.74 15.47 -6.92
N LEU A 190 -25.23 14.57 -6.06
CA LEU A 190 -26.24 14.91 -5.06
C LEU A 190 -25.54 15.57 -3.87
N CYS A 191 -25.84 16.83 -3.66
CA CYS A 191 -25.34 17.62 -2.54
C CYS A 191 -26.54 18.11 -1.73
N ASP A 192 -26.73 17.60 -0.52
CA ASP A 192 -27.85 17.95 0.36
C ASP A 192 -27.54 17.58 1.81
N ASP A 193 -27.28 18.58 2.66
CA ASP A 193 -26.93 18.38 4.07
C ASP A 193 -28.09 17.77 4.89
N GLN A 194 -29.33 17.86 4.42
CA GLN A 194 -30.47 17.19 5.07
C GLN A 194 -30.46 15.67 4.84
N PHE A 195 -29.83 15.22 3.75
CA PHE A 195 -29.65 13.80 3.45
C PHE A 195 -28.34 13.26 4.04
N GLU A 196 -27.21 13.88 3.70
CA GLU A 196 -25.88 13.48 4.17
C GLU A 196 -24.90 14.65 4.08
N GLU A 197 -24.34 15.09 5.21
CA GLU A 197 -23.25 16.08 5.19
C GLU A 197 -21.93 15.43 4.75
N HIS A 198 -21.21 16.11 3.84
CA HIS A 198 -19.87 15.71 3.42
C HIS A 198 -18.78 16.53 4.12
N ILE A 199 -18.16 17.48 3.40
CA ILE A 199 -17.12 18.39 3.91
C ILE A 199 -17.52 19.84 3.63
N LEU A 200 -18.06 20.13 2.44
CA LEU A 200 -18.63 21.45 2.12
C LEU A 200 -20.12 21.49 2.46
N ALA A 201 -20.61 22.67 2.81
CA ALA A 201 -22.01 22.87 3.21
C ALA A 201 -22.92 23.10 2.00
N TYR A 202 -24.00 22.33 1.93
CA TYR A 202 -25.09 22.44 0.97
C TYR A 202 -26.44 22.52 1.70
N GLY A 203 -26.66 23.65 2.37
CA GLY A 203 -27.96 23.96 2.98
C GLY A 203 -29.10 24.05 1.95
N PRO A 204 -30.36 24.26 2.40
CA PRO A 204 -31.56 24.10 1.57
C PRO A 204 -31.54 24.83 0.22
N ASP A 205 -30.99 26.05 0.18
CA ASP A 205 -30.92 26.88 -1.03
C ASP A 205 -29.89 26.38 -2.06
N LYS A 206 -28.92 25.57 -1.62
CA LYS A 206 -27.87 24.97 -2.44
C LYS A 206 -28.12 23.48 -2.67
N ALA A 207 -28.99 22.84 -1.88
CA ALA A 207 -29.28 21.43 -2.01
C ALA A 207 -29.81 21.05 -3.40
N GLY A 208 -29.37 19.94 -3.97
CA GLY A 208 -29.88 19.41 -5.23
C GLY A 208 -28.90 18.54 -6.01
N LEU A 209 -29.30 18.21 -7.25
CA LEU A 209 -28.51 17.45 -8.20
C LEU A 209 -27.72 18.41 -9.09
N TYR A 210 -26.42 18.49 -8.85
CA TYR A 210 -25.49 19.27 -9.67
C TYR A 210 -25.07 18.46 -10.89
N LEU A 211 -25.64 18.77 -12.05
CA LEU A 211 -25.30 18.07 -13.28
C LEU A 211 -23.90 18.52 -13.73
N HIS A 212 -22.98 17.57 -13.79
CA HIS A 212 -21.61 17.82 -14.20
C HIS A 212 -21.22 17.00 -15.43
N GLY A 213 -22.00 16.03 -15.91
CA GLY A 213 -21.68 15.43 -17.20
C GLY A 213 -22.81 14.67 -17.84
N ILE A 214 -22.57 14.35 -19.11
CA ILE A 214 -23.43 13.50 -19.92
C ILE A 214 -22.49 12.63 -20.76
N ASN A 215 -22.47 11.33 -20.49
CA ASN A 215 -21.59 10.39 -21.16
C ASN A 215 -22.39 9.56 -22.16
N LEU A 216 -21.82 9.27 -23.33
CA LEU A 216 -22.38 8.26 -24.22
C LEU A 216 -22.29 6.88 -23.56
N ASN A 217 -23.33 6.06 -23.72
CA ASN A 217 -23.35 4.69 -23.21
C ASN A 217 -22.57 3.76 -24.14
N LEU A 218 -21.25 3.94 -24.20
CA LEU A 218 -20.32 3.19 -25.04
C LEU A 218 -19.23 2.51 -24.21
N PRO A 219 -18.57 1.46 -24.75
CA PRO A 219 -17.35 0.89 -24.18
C PRO A 219 -16.26 1.94 -23.92
N GLU A 220 -15.96 2.75 -24.94
CA GLU A 220 -15.03 3.86 -24.91
C GLU A 220 -15.60 5.08 -24.16
N PHE A 221 -14.71 5.99 -23.74
CA PHE A 221 -15.12 7.24 -23.14
C PHE A 221 -15.41 8.29 -24.20
N ALA A 222 -16.66 8.76 -24.20
CA ALA A 222 -17.08 9.95 -24.90
C ALA A 222 -18.03 10.74 -24.02
N THR A 223 -17.74 12.03 -23.80
CA THR A 223 -18.54 12.91 -22.95
C THR A 223 -18.99 14.15 -23.70
N TYR A 224 -20.08 14.74 -23.24
CA TYR A 224 -20.53 16.04 -23.72
C TYR A 224 -19.56 17.13 -23.24
N PRO A 225 -19.21 18.10 -24.11
CA PRO A 225 -18.65 19.37 -23.70
C PRO A 225 -19.53 20.07 -22.65
N SER A 226 -18.94 20.74 -21.68
CA SER A 226 -19.65 21.26 -20.49
C SER A 226 -20.76 22.26 -20.84
N ARG A 227 -20.64 22.97 -21.97
CA ARG A 227 -21.73 23.84 -22.48
C ARG A 227 -23.05 23.09 -22.70
N PHE A 228 -23.00 21.90 -23.30
CA PHE A 228 -24.19 21.09 -23.55
C PHE A 228 -24.73 20.45 -22.26
N VAL A 229 -23.84 20.21 -21.30
CA VAL A 229 -24.25 19.77 -19.96
C VAL A 229 -25.04 20.90 -19.27
N GLN A 230 -24.58 22.15 -19.34
CA GLN A 230 -25.30 23.29 -18.79
C GLN A 230 -26.64 23.55 -19.50
N GLU A 231 -26.69 23.44 -20.83
CA GLU A 231 -27.95 23.53 -21.58
C GLU A 231 -28.95 22.44 -21.15
N PHE A 232 -28.49 21.20 -21.00
CA PHE A 232 -29.34 20.11 -20.51
C PHE A 232 -29.76 20.33 -19.06
N ALA A 233 -28.89 20.89 -18.23
CA ALA A 233 -29.21 21.23 -16.84
C ALA A 233 -30.35 22.27 -16.76
N ASP A 234 -30.27 23.33 -17.58
CA ASP A 234 -31.32 24.34 -17.67
C ASP A 234 -32.64 23.73 -18.19
N GLU A 235 -32.56 22.84 -19.18
CA GLU A 235 -33.75 22.22 -19.77
C GLU A 235 -34.47 21.23 -18.81
N TRP A 236 -33.72 20.53 -17.96
CA TRP A 236 -34.23 19.47 -17.07
C TRP A 236 -34.16 19.82 -15.57
N ALA A 237 -33.98 21.10 -15.27
CA ALA A 237 -33.97 21.69 -13.92
C ALA A 237 -32.90 21.12 -12.97
N PHE A 238 -31.74 20.74 -13.50
CA PHE A 238 -30.58 20.42 -12.65
C PHE A 238 -29.87 21.69 -12.20
N ARG A 239 -29.13 21.60 -11.10
CA ARG A 239 -28.17 22.66 -10.74
C ARG A 239 -26.99 22.60 -11.69
N LYS A 240 -26.55 23.77 -12.17
CA LYS A 240 -25.36 23.87 -13.02
C LYS A 240 -24.10 23.79 -12.18
N THR A 241 -23.13 23.04 -12.68
CA THR A 241 -21.77 23.02 -12.16
C THR A 241 -21.00 24.22 -12.73
N GLY A 242 -20.25 24.93 -11.89
CA GLY A 242 -19.41 26.05 -12.32
C GLY A 242 -18.38 25.61 -13.35
N LEU A 243 -18.13 26.46 -14.34
CA LEU A 243 -17.30 26.17 -15.52
C LEU A 243 -16.39 27.36 -15.83
N ILE A 244 -15.11 27.09 -15.99
CA ILE A 244 -14.12 28.01 -16.55
C ILE A 244 -13.47 27.30 -17.74
N VAL A 245 -13.25 28.01 -18.84
CA VAL A 245 -12.62 27.46 -20.04
C VAL A 245 -11.35 28.24 -20.32
N MET A 246 -10.24 27.53 -20.48
CA MET A 246 -8.93 28.11 -20.78
C MET A 246 -8.30 27.35 -21.94
N ASP A 247 -7.67 28.05 -22.89
CA ASP A 247 -7.04 27.41 -24.04
C ASP A 247 -5.64 26.88 -23.72
N ASP A 248 -4.93 27.56 -22.81
CA ASP A 248 -3.54 27.29 -22.49
C ASP A 248 -3.38 26.56 -21.15
N ILE A 249 -2.61 25.49 -21.15
CA ILE A 249 -2.38 24.63 -19.98
C ILE A 249 -1.48 25.30 -18.94
N GLU A 250 -0.61 26.22 -19.32
CA GLU A 250 0.19 26.99 -18.35
C GLU A 250 -0.68 27.93 -17.52
N GLN A 251 -1.68 28.56 -18.16
CA GLN A 251 -2.71 29.34 -17.47
C GLN A 251 -3.55 28.48 -16.53
N VAL A 252 -3.95 27.27 -16.97
CA VAL A 252 -4.67 26.31 -16.12
C VAL A 252 -3.86 25.98 -14.87
N LYS A 253 -2.58 25.64 -15.04
CA LYS A 253 -1.70 25.32 -13.90
C LYS A 253 -1.60 26.49 -12.93
N SER A 254 -1.28 27.69 -13.43
CA SER A 254 -1.12 28.89 -12.61
C SER A 254 -2.39 29.22 -11.83
N PHE A 255 -3.55 29.14 -12.49
CA PHE A 255 -4.85 29.35 -11.84
C PHE A 255 -5.11 28.33 -10.72
N LEU A 256 -4.84 27.04 -10.96
CA LEU A 256 -5.05 26.00 -9.97
C LEU A 256 -4.14 26.17 -8.75
N GLU A 257 -2.88 26.56 -8.96
CA GLU A 257 -1.92 26.85 -7.88
C GLU A 257 -2.34 28.08 -7.06
N GLU A 258 -2.80 29.16 -7.71
CA GLU A 258 -3.31 30.36 -7.02
C GLU A 258 -4.54 30.05 -6.16
N VAL A 259 -5.52 29.32 -6.69
CA VAL A 259 -6.72 28.96 -5.91
C VAL A 259 -6.37 27.98 -4.77
N ALA A 260 -5.34 27.15 -4.93
CA ALA A 260 -4.90 26.22 -3.89
C ALA A 260 -4.34 26.92 -2.64
N GLU A 261 -3.82 28.15 -2.76
CA GLU A 261 -3.32 28.92 -1.61
C GLU A 261 -4.43 29.27 -0.61
N THR A 262 -5.65 29.47 -1.11
CA THR A 262 -6.79 29.87 -0.26
C THR A 262 -7.80 28.74 -0.07
N GLY A 263 -7.85 27.78 -1.00
CA GLY A 263 -8.90 26.77 -1.08
C GLY A 263 -10.26 27.32 -1.50
N ALA A 264 -10.36 28.60 -1.87
CA ALA A 264 -11.64 29.25 -2.16
C ALA A 264 -11.62 29.92 -3.54
N HIS A 265 -12.75 29.86 -4.24
CA HIS A 265 -12.95 30.51 -5.53
C HIS A 265 -14.29 31.23 -5.55
N ASP A 266 -14.31 32.47 -6.06
CA ASP A 266 -15.50 33.35 -6.10
C ASP A 266 -16.23 33.46 -4.74
N GLY A 267 -15.44 33.55 -3.65
CA GLY A 267 -15.97 33.67 -2.30
C GLY A 267 -16.65 32.41 -1.75
N ARG A 268 -16.44 31.25 -2.40
CA ARG A 268 -16.91 29.93 -1.92
C ARG A 268 -15.74 28.98 -1.74
N ASP A 269 -15.80 28.18 -0.69
CA ASP A 269 -14.90 27.04 -0.49
C ASP A 269 -15.13 26.01 -1.60
N VAL A 270 -14.04 25.50 -2.19
CA VAL A 270 -14.06 24.55 -3.30
C VAL A 270 -13.09 23.41 -3.00
N GLU A 271 -13.50 22.14 -3.06
CA GLU A 271 -12.59 21.01 -2.79
C GLU A 271 -11.50 20.85 -3.87
N GLY A 272 -11.73 21.45 -5.04
CA GLY A 272 -10.84 21.44 -6.18
C GLY A 272 -11.59 21.53 -7.50
N PHE A 273 -10.90 21.23 -8.59
CA PHE A 273 -11.46 21.21 -9.95
C PHE A 273 -11.29 19.83 -10.60
N VAL A 274 -12.23 19.48 -11.47
CA VAL A 274 -12.07 18.44 -12.48
C VAL A 274 -11.81 19.13 -13.80
N ILE A 275 -10.62 18.89 -14.36
CA ILE A 275 -10.16 19.48 -15.61
C ILE A 275 -10.42 18.47 -16.73
N ARG A 276 -11.14 18.90 -17.75
CA ARG A 276 -11.50 18.10 -18.91
C ARG A 276 -10.76 18.62 -20.11
N CYS A 277 -10.13 17.71 -20.83
CA CYS A 277 -9.43 18.02 -22.06
C CYS A 277 -9.43 16.78 -22.95
N LYS A 278 -8.62 16.82 -24.01
CA LYS A 278 -8.30 15.62 -24.76
C LYS A 278 -6.88 15.16 -24.47
N MET A 279 -6.63 13.86 -24.49
CA MET A 279 -5.30 13.28 -24.33
C MET A 279 -4.98 12.28 -25.45
N SER A 280 -3.72 12.23 -25.88
CA SER A 280 -3.18 11.14 -26.70
C SER A 280 -1.88 10.61 -26.08
N HIS A 281 -1.74 9.28 -25.98
CA HIS A 281 -0.50 8.65 -25.49
C HIS A 281 0.68 8.86 -26.44
N ASP A 282 0.39 9.01 -27.73
CA ASP A 282 1.36 9.36 -28.78
C ASP A 282 0.66 10.31 -29.77
N PRO A 283 0.76 11.63 -29.56
CA PRO A 283 0.10 12.63 -30.41
C PRO A 283 0.48 12.53 -31.90
N ALA A 284 1.60 11.88 -32.25
CA ALA A 284 2.02 11.72 -33.63
C ALA A 284 1.28 10.57 -34.35
N THR A 285 0.79 9.56 -33.62
CA THR A 285 0.24 8.33 -34.21
C THR A 285 -1.15 7.93 -33.68
N GLN A 286 -1.58 8.50 -32.56
CA GLN A 286 -2.82 8.16 -31.87
C GLN A 286 -3.75 9.36 -31.78
N PRO A 287 -5.07 9.17 -32.00
CA PRO A 287 -6.03 10.25 -31.89
C PRO A 287 -6.20 10.70 -30.43
N PHE A 288 -6.56 11.97 -30.28
CA PHE A 288 -6.94 12.56 -29.01
C PHE A 288 -8.32 12.07 -28.56
N GLN A 289 -8.44 11.65 -27.31
CA GLN A 289 -9.67 11.14 -26.70
C GLN A 289 -10.05 11.95 -25.46
N ASP A 290 -11.32 11.92 -25.07
CA ASP A 290 -11.78 12.57 -23.83
C ASP A 290 -10.98 12.06 -22.64
N TRP A 291 -10.40 13.00 -21.89
CA TRP A 291 -9.56 12.65 -20.75
C TRP A 291 -9.65 13.69 -19.66
N PHE A 292 -9.82 13.23 -18.43
CA PHE A 292 -9.96 14.08 -17.27
C PHE A 292 -8.80 13.86 -16.31
N PHE A 293 -8.41 14.91 -15.62
CA PHE A 293 -7.65 14.85 -14.38
C PHE A 293 -8.29 15.75 -13.34
N LYS A 294 -7.89 15.60 -12.08
CA LYS A 294 -8.41 16.45 -10.99
C LYS A 294 -7.25 17.13 -10.28
N TYR A 295 -7.53 18.33 -9.79
CA TYR A 295 -6.64 19.07 -8.91
C TYR A 295 -7.42 19.34 -7.63
N LYS A 296 -7.04 18.66 -6.55
CA LYS A 296 -7.68 18.81 -5.24
C LYS A 296 -6.86 19.76 -4.38
N PHE A 297 -7.54 20.69 -3.71
CA PHE A 297 -6.91 21.48 -2.67
C PHE A 297 -6.76 20.64 -1.42
N GLU A 298 -5.55 20.64 -0.85
CA GLU A 298 -5.23 19.80 0.30
C GLU A 298 -5.86 20.38 1.56
N GLU A 299 -5.62 21.66 1.83
CA GLU A 299 -6.11 22.37 3.01
C GLU A 299 -7.19 23.41 2.64
N PRO A 300 -8.13 23.71 3.56
CA PRO A 300 -8.31 23.12 4.90
C PRO A 300 -9.06 21.76 4.90
N TYR A 301 -9.31 21.18 3.73
CA TYR A 301 -10.19 20.00 3.59
C TYR A 301 -9.63 18.71 4.19
N LEU A 302 -8.31 18.55 4.20
CA LEU A 302 -7.63 17.44 4.86
C LEU A 302 -7.83 17.54 6.37
N MET A 303 -7.62 18.73 6.96
CA MET A 303 -7.93 18.98 8.37
C MET A 303 -9.39 18.68 8.71
N TYR A 304 -10.35 19.12 7.89
CA TYR A 304 -11.77 18.88 8.14
C TYR A 304 -12.13 17.39 8.11
N ARG A 305 -11.57 16.62 7.17
CA ARG A 305 -11.73 15.16 7.15
C ARG A 305 -11.12 14.53 8.41
N GLN A 306 -9.95 14.98 8.81
CA GLN A 306 -9.29 14.50 10.04
C GLN A 306 -10.19 14.73 11.26
N TRP A 307 -10.73 15.93 11.43
CA TRP A 307 -11.66 16.26 12.52
C TRP A 307 -12.90 15.38 12.47
N ARG A 308 -13.50 15.17 11.29
CA ARG A 308 -14.65 14.27 11.14
C ARG A 308 -14.36 12.85 11.63
N GLU A 309 -13.29 12.24 11.12
CA GLU A 309 -12.94 10.86 11.48
C GLU A 309 -12.50 10.74 12.96
N CYS A 310 -11.81 11.76 13.50
CA CYS A 310 -11.42 11.79 14.91
C CYS A 310 -12.63 11.93 15.84
N THR A 311 -13.64 12.73 15.49
CA THR A 311 -14.89 12.83 16.25
C THR A 311 -15.69 11.53 16.19
N LYS A 312 -15.76 10.86 15.02
CA LYS A 312 -16.36 9.51 14.93
C LYS A 312 -15.64 8.48 15.81
N ALA A 313 -14.31 8.52 15.84
CA ALA A 313 -13.51 7.66 16.72
C ALA A 313 -13.82 7.96 18.20
N LEU A 314 -13.91 9.23 18.58
CA LEU A 314 -14.25 9.67 19.92
C LEU A 314 -15.63 9.16 20.36
N ILE A 315 -16.65 9.28 19.50
CA ILE A 315 -18.01 8.77 19.76
C ILE A 315 -18.00 7.24 19.91
N ALA A 316 -17.19 6.54 19.11
CA ALA A 316 -17.06 5.08 19.16
C ALA A 316 -16.17 4.57 20.34
N GLY A 317 -15.69 5.46 21.21
CA GLY A 317 -14.79 5.10 22.32
C GLY A 317 -13.40 4.63 21.87
N LYS A 318 -12.99 4.95 20.65
CA LYS A 318 -11.67 4.63 20.09
C LYS A 318 -10.74 5.84 20.23
N GLN A 319 -9.45 5.58 20.41
CA GLN A 319 -8.44 6.65 20.39
C GLN A 319 -8.39 7.32 19.00
N PRO A 320 -8.66 8.63 18.89
CA PRO A 320 -8.51 9.37 17.65
C PRO A 320 -7.07 9.30 17.13
N LYS A 321 -6.91 9.22 15.81
CA LYS A 321 -5.59 9.14 15.17
C LYS A 321 -5.43 10.28 14.18
N PHE A 322 -4.47 11.16 14.46
CA PHE A 322 -4.13 12.30 13.63
C PHE A 322 -2.63 12.54 13.68
N LYS A 323 -2.07 13.11 12.60
CA LYS A 323 -0.62 13.35 12.44
C LYS A 323 -0.28 14.75 11.91
N LYS A 324 -1.20 15.39 11.18
CA LYS A 324 -1.13 16.80 10.80
C LYS A 324 -2.03 17.61 11.73
N HIS A 325 -1.83 18.92 11.82
CA HIS A 325 -2.72 19.81 12.59
C HIS A 325 -2.88 19.40 14.06
N THR A 326 -1.83 18.83 14.68
CA THR A 326 -1.92 18.12 15.96
C THR A 326 -2.55 18.97 17.05
N LYS A 327 -1.99 20.16 17.30
CA LYS A 327 -2.42 21.08 18.35
C LYS A 327 -3.86 21.56 18.16
N ILE A 328 -4.18 22.08 16.98
CA ILE A 328 -5.55 22.57 16.70
C ILE A 328 -6.56 21.40 16.70
N THR A 329 -6.15 20.19 16.33
CA THR A 329 -6.98 18.98 16.41
C THR A 329 -7.20 18.53 17.85
N GLU A 330 -6.21 18.62 18.73
CA GLU A 330 -6.38 18.36 20.17
C GLU A 330 -7.36 19.35 20.80
N GLU A 331 -7.24 20.63 20.47
CA GLU A 331 -8.16 21.67 20.93
C GLU A 331 -9.59 21.44 20.40
N TYR A 332 -9.71 21.10 19.11
CA TYR A 332 -10.98 20.73 18.51
C TYR A 332 -11.60 19.51 19.20
N LEU A 333 -10.82 18.46 19.48
CA LEU A 333 -11.32 17.25 20.15
C LEU A 333 -11.73 17.50 21.60
N LEU A 334 -11.04 18.39 22.31
CA LEU A 334 -11.45 18.82 23.64
C LEU A 334 -12.79 19.57 23.58
N TYR A 335 -12.96 20.46 22.61
CA TYR A 335 -14.21 21.18 22.36
C TYR A 335 -15.35 20.21 21.99
N ALA A 336 -15.10 19.31 21.04
CA ALA A 336 -16.06 18.29 20.61
C ALA A 336 -16.49 17.39 21.77
N ARG A 337 -15.57 16.97 22.64
CA ARG A 337 -15.90 16.19 23.84
C ARG A 337 -16.86 16.92 24.77
N LYS A 338 -16.68 18.22 24.99
CA LYS A 338 -17.59 19.04 25.81
C LYS A 338 -18.98 19.13 25.16
N ARG A 339 -19.05 19.34 23.85
CA ARG A 339 -20.31 19.41 23.09
C ARG A 339 -21.07 18.08 23.12
N LEU A 340 -20.38 16.96 22.90
CA LEU A 340 -20.97 15.61 22.96
C LEU A 340 -21.45 15.24 24.37
N ALA A 341 -20.78 15.73 25.43
CA ALA A 341 -21.23 15.52 26.80
C ALA A 341 -22.46 16.37 27.16
N ALA A 342 -22.56 17.59 26.60
CA ALA A 342 -23.68 18.49 26.82
C ALA A 342 -24.94 18.06 26.06
N ASP A 343 -24.80 17.53 24.84
CA ASP A 343 -25.89 16.99 24.05
C ASP A 343 -25.57 15.57 23.53
N PRO A 344 -26.07 14.52 24.23
CA PRO A 344 -25.87 13.14 23.81
C PRO A 344 -26.50 12.79 22.45
N LYS A 345 -27.48 13.56 21.95
CA LYS A 345 -28.10 13.29 20.64
C LYS A 345 -27.14 13.57 19.49
N LEU A 346 -26.29 14.59 19.65
CA LEU A 346 -25.28 14.98 18.66
C LEU A 346 -24.41 13.79 18.24
N GLY A 347 -24.00 12.93 19.18
CA GLY A 347 -23.17 11.75 18.86
C GLY A 347 -23.86 10.74 17.95
N LYS A 348 -25.18 10.56 18.09
CA LYS A 348 -25.96 9.67 17.23
C LYS A 348 -26.13 10.27 15.83
N GLU A 349 -26.45 11.56 15.76
CA GLU A 349 -26.61 12.31 14.50
C GLU A 349 -25.28 12.38 13.73
N TYR A 350 -24.17 12.62 14.41
CA TYR A 350 -22.83 12.67 13.81
C TYR A 350 -22.41 11.34 13.17
N ASN A 351 -22.79 10.20 13.77
CA ASN A 351 -22.56 8.89 13.16
C ASN A 351 -23.38 8.67 11.88
N ASN A 352 -24.51 9.35 11.76
CA ASN A 352 -25.34 9.39 10.56
C ASN A 352 -24.98 10.57 9.63
N ASN A 353 -23.80 11.18 9.82
CA ASN A 353 -23.31 12.33 9.05
C ASN A 353 -24.18 13.60 9.14
N HIS A 354 -24.68 13.92 10.34
CA HIS A 354 -25.34 15.20 10.61
C HIS A 354 -24.64 15.95 11.77
N GLY A 355 -24.53 17.27 11.66
CA GLY A 355 -23.86 18.13 12.63
C GLY A 355 -22.34 18.12 12.54
N ILE A 356 -21.76 17.57 11.47
CA ILE A 356 -20.31 17.56 11.23
C ILE A 356 -19.82 18.98 10.95
N ILE A 357 -20.48 19.63 10.00
CA ILE A 357 -20.16 20.99 9.56
C ILE A 357 -20.45 21.98 10.69
N ALA A 358 -21.62 21.86 11.33
CA ALA A 358 -21.98 22.71 12.46
C ALA A 358 -20.96 22.62 13.60
N LEU A 359 -20.54 21.42 14.01
CA LEU A 359 -19.55 21.27 15.08
C LEU A 359 -18.18 21.86 14.73
N ARG A 360 -17.75 21.71 13.47
CA ARG A 360 -16.53 22.31 12.94
C ARG A 360 -16.62 23.84 12.97
N ASP A 361 -17.66 24.40 12.38
CA ASP A 361 -17.82 25.84 12.23
C ASP A 361 -18.02 26.51 13.58
N ASP A 362 -18.74 25.86 14.51
CA ASP A 362 -18.87 26.31 15.90
C ASP A 362 -17.51 26.39 16.61
N PHE A 363 -16.61 25.42 16.39
CA PHE A 363 -15.27 25.46 16.96
C PHE A 363 -14.40 26.57 16.33
N LEU A 364 -14.44 26.71 15.00
CA LEU A 364 -13.72 27.76 14.28
C LEU A 364 -14.17 29.15 14.75
N ASN A 365 -15.48 29.36 14.89
CA ASN A 365 -16.06 30.58 15.45
C ASN A 365 -15.65 30.80 16.92
N PHE A 366 -15.66 29.75 17.74
CA PHE A 366 -15.21 29.82 19.13
C PHE A 366 -13.74 30.26 19.25
N LYS A 367 -12.89 29.88 18.29
CA LYS A 367 -11.48 30.29 18.21
C LYS A 367 -11.26 31.61 17.45
N ASN A 368 -12.32 32.17 16.83
CA ASN A 368 -12.23 33.31 15.92
C ASN A 368 -11.22 33.09 14.79
N LEU A 369 -11.25 31.89 14.18
CA LEU A 369 -10.36 31.49 13.09
C LEU A 369 -11.16 31.11 11.85
N LYS A 370 -10.59 31.33 10.66
CA LYS A 370 -11.07 30.67 9.45
C LYS A 370 -10.40 29.30 9.33
N GLY A 371 -10.98 28.43 8.48
CA GLY A 371 -10.43 27.11 8.19
C GLY A 371 -8.99 27.13 7.69
N ALA A 372 -8.71 27.99 6.72
CA ALA A 372 -7.37 28.16 6.15
C ALA A 372 -6.36 28.61 7.23
N ASP A 373 -6.74 29.56 8.09
CA ASP A 373 -5.90 30.01 9.21
C ASP A 373 -5.62 28.86 10.17
N ALA A 374 -6.64 28.09 10.52
CA ALA A 374 -6.52 26.93 11.41
C ALA A 374 -5.64 25.81 10.82
N ALA A 375 -5.68 25.59 9.50
CA ALA A 375 -4.80 24.63 8.82
C ALA A 375 -3.34 25.13 8.79
N ASN A 376 -3.13 26.43 8.52
CA ASN A 376 -1.79 27.04 8.51
C ASN A 376 -1.13 27.05 9.90
N LEU A 377 -1.93 27.17 10.98
CA LEU A 377 -1.43 27.00 12.35
C LEU A 377 -0.86 25.59 12.61
N GLY A 378 -1.34 24.58 11.88
CA GLY A 378 -0.90 23.19 12.02
C GLY A 378 0.39 22.85 11.28
N ASP A 379 0.71 23.55 10.18
CA ASP A 379 1.96 23.36 9.42
C ASP A 379 3.16 24.09 10.05
N LEU A 380 2.90 25.06 10.94
CA LEU A 380 3.95 25.80 11.67
C LEU A 380 4.36 25.13 13.01
N ASP A 381 3.54 24.22 13.55
CA ASP A 381 3.74 23.63 14.87
C ASP A 381 4.02 22.12 14.75
N THR A 382 5.29 21.74 14.54
CA THR A 382 5.73 20.43 15.08
C THR A 382 5.73 20.61 16.60
N PRO A 383 4.89 19.90 17.38
CA PRO A 383 4.80 20.13 18.81
C PRO A 383 6.19 19.94 19.42
N ALA A 384 6.71 20.97 20.10
CA ALA A 384 7.94 20.86 20.83
C ALA A 384 7.76 19.81 21.94
N MET A 385 8.47 18.69 21.83
CA MET A 385 8.55 17.66 22.86
C MET A 385 9.55 18.12 23.93
N THR A 386 9.15 19.14 24.69
CA THR A 386 9.98 19.76 25.74
C THR A 386 10.41 18.75 26.82
N GLU A 387 9.65 17.68 27.02
CA GLU A 387 9.96 16.62 27.98
C GLU A 387 11.11 15.70 27.54
N VAL A 388 11.57 15.79 26.29
CA VAL A 388 12.63 14.92 25.75
C VAL A 388 13.98 15.62 25.89
N GLU A 389 14.79 15.11 26.80
CA GLU A 389 16.15 15.60 27.06
C GLU A 389 17.23 14.57 26.68
N GLN A 390 16.85 13.30 26.48
CA GLN A 390 17.74 12.17 26.19
C GLN A 390 17.02 11.05 25.42
N ASP A 391 17.71 9.94 25.16
CA ASP A 391 17.21 8.75 24.45
C ASP A 391 16.74 9.01 23.01
N VAL A 392 17.44 9.89 22.28
CA VAL A 392 17.10 10.26 20.89
C VAL A 392 18.01 9.57 19.87
N ILE A 393 17.43 8.86 18.91
CA ILE A 393 18.18 8.19 17.84
C ILE A 393 17.85 8.86 16.50
N LEU A 394 18.88 9.38 15.83
CA LEU A 394 18.76 9.94 14.49
C LEU A 394 19.02 8.86 13.44
N CYS A 395 18.05 8.61 12.57
CA CYS A 395 18.09 7.55 11.56
C CYS A 395 18.00 8.15 10.15
N PRO A 396 19.10 8.17 9.39
CA PRO A 396 19.07 8.57 7.99
C PRO A 396 18.23 7.60 7.15
N VAL A 397 17.43 8.15 6.23
CA VAL A 397 16.82 7.43 5.11
C VAL A 397 17.40 8.06 3.85
N ALA A 398 18.40 7.41 3.26
CA ALA A 398 19.18 7.98 2.17
C ALA A 398 19.85 6.92 1.28
N THR A 399 20.45 7.36 0.18
CA THR A 399 21.38 6.55 -0.62
C THR A 399 22.84 6.90 -0.29
N ILE A 400 23.78 6.26 -0.98
CA ILE A 400 25.22 6.51 -0.80
C ILE A 400 25.54 7.90 -1.39
N GLY A 401 26.36 8.69 -0.70
CA GLY A 401 26.82 10.00 -1.18
C GLY A 401 25.96 11.20 -0.77
N CYS A 402 24.81 10.98 -0.12
CA CYS A 402 23.95 12.08 0.35
C CYS A 402 24.56 12.93 1.50
N GLY A 403 25.71 12.54 2.06
CA GLY A 403 26.36 13.30 3.14
C GLY A 403 26.04 12.85 4.57
N LYS A 404 25.34 11.72 4.77
CA LYS A 404 24.98 11.15 6.09
C LYS A 404 26.10 11.21 7.12
N THR A 405 27.25 10.62 6.80
CA THR A 405 28.41 10.57 7.70
C THR A 405 28.97 11.95 8.00
N THR A 406 28.97 12.86 7.03
CA THR A 406 29.42 14.24 7.24
C THR A 406 28.51 14.96 8.24
N ILE A 407 27.19 14.81 8.09
CA ILE A 407 26.21 15.36 9.05
C ILE A 407 26.37 14.70 10.42
N ALA A 408 26.54 13.37 10.47
CA ALA A 408 26.72 12.64 11.73
C ALA A 408 27.95 13.12 12.51
N MET A 409 29.08 13.28 11.83
CA MET A 409 30.31 13.81 12.42
C MET A 409 30.14 15.27 12.85
N GLY A 410 29.45 16.09 12.05
CA GLY A 410 29.15 17.48 12.41
C GLY A 410 28.29 17.59 13.68
N LEU A 411 27.26 16.75 13.81
CA LEU A 411 26.43 16.68 15.02
C LEU A 411 27.22 16.18 16.23
N SER A 412 28.09 15.19 16.05
CA SER A 412 28.98 14.70 17.11
C SER A 412 29.96 15.78 17.57
N HIS A 413 30.52 16.58 16.64
CA HIS A 413 31.41 17.69 16.97
C HIS A 413 30.69 18.84 17.70
N LEU A 414 29.47 19.18 17.28
CA LEU A 414 28.71 20.29 17.85
C LEU A 414 28.16 19.96 19.26
N PHE A 415 27.69 18.73 19.47
CA PHE A 415 26.91 18.39 20.67
C PHE A 415 27.48 17.23 21.49
N GLY A 416 28.59 16.61 21.07
CA GLY A 416 29.15 15.44 21.74
C GLY A 416 28.24 14.21 21.70
N TRP A 417 27.37 14.11 20.69
CA TRP A 417 26.46 12.98 20.52
C TRP A 417 27.19 11.73 20.00
N GLY A 418 26.68 10.56 20.37
CA GLY A 418 27.24 9.28 19.94
C GLY A 418 27.02 9.04 18.44
N HIS A 419 27.94 8.33 17.80
CA HIS A 419 27.88 8.06 16.36
C HIS A 419 28.27 6.62 16.06
N VAL A 420 27.31 5.85 15.53
CA VAL A 420 27.56 4.45 15.14
C VAL A 420 27.47 4.33 13.63
N GLN A 421 28.58 3.97 13.00
CA GLN A 421 28.65 3.72 11.57
C GLN A 421 28.40 2.26 11.26
N ASN A 422 27.38 1.98 10.46
CA ASN A 422 27.10 0.62 10.03
C ASN A 422 28.28 0.04 9.25
N ASP A 423 29.05 0.86 8.52
CA ASP A 423 30.19 0.46 7.69
C ASP A 423 31.39 -0.08 8.46
N ASN A 424 31.50 0.21 9.77
CA ASN A 424 32.51 -0.35 10.65
C ASN A 424 32.17 -1.77 11.16
N ILE A 425 30.99 -2.32 10.79
CA ILE A 425 30.52 -3.61 11.29
C ILE A 425 30.63 -4.68 10.19
N SER A 426 31.46 -5.69 10.45
CA SER A 426 31.63 -6.86 9.58
C SER A 426 31.04 -8.13 10.19
N GLY A 427 30.81 -9.16 9.36
CA GLY A 427 30.38 -10.49 9.79
C GLY A 427 28.85 -10.72 9.85
N LYS A 428 28.46 -11.90 10.35
CA LYS A 428 27.04 -12.33 10.44
C LYS A 428 26.28 -11.50 11.49
N GLY A 429 24.98 -11.32 11.29
CA GLY A 429 24.11 -10.63 12.26
C GLY A 429 24.34 -9.12 12.35
N ARG A 430 24.82 -8.48 11.27
CA ARG A 430 25.12 -7.04 11.24
C ARG A 430 23.92 -6.15 11.63
N PRO A 431 22.68 -6.34 11.13
CA PRO A 431 21.56 -5.47 11.52
C PRO A 431 21.23 -5.42 13.02
N PRO A 432 21.05 -6.55 13.74
CA PRO A 432 20.80 -6.51 15.19
C PRO A 432 22.01 -6.05 16.00
N ARG A 433 23.25 -6.34 15.55
CA ARG A 433 24.47 -5.83 16.19
C ARG A 433 24.59 -4.31 16.06
N PHE A 434 24.25 -3.76 14.89
CA PHE A 434 24.20 -2.32 14.66
C PHE A 434 23.21 -1.65 15.61
N THR A 435 21.98 -2.18 15.71
CA THR A 435 21.00 -1.66 16.67
C THR A 435 21.49 -1.77 18.11
N LYS A 436 22.12 -2.88 18.49
CA LYS A 436 22.71 -3.03 19.83
C LYS A 436 23.78 -1.96 20.11
N MET A 437 24.70 -1.71 19.18
CA MET A 437 25.73 -0.68 19.34
C MET A 437 25.12 0.73 19.48
N VAL A 438 24.08 1.05 18.72
CA VAL A 438 23.34 2.32 18.86
C VAL A 438 22.72 2.46 20.25
N LEU A 439 22.11 1.39 20.78
CA LEU A 439 21.51 1.38 22.11
C LEU A 439 22.57 1.40 23.24
N ASP A 440 23.74 0.82 23.01
CA ASP A 440 24.85 0.86 23.97
C ASP A 440 25.44 2.29 24.06
N GLU A 441 25.58 3.01 22.94
CA GLU A 441 26.01 4.42 22.92
C GLU A 441 25.01 5.36 23.61
N LEU A 442 23.70 5.07 23.54
CA LEU A 442 22.68 5.88 24.22
C LEU A 442 22.80 5.87 25.75
N LYS A 443 23.55 4.93 26.33
CA LYS A 443 23.80 4.91 27.79
C LYS A 443 24.70 6.06 28.23
N GLU A 444 25.58 6.52 27.34
CA GLU A 444 26.58 7.55 27.62
C GLU A 444 26.24 8.89 26.95
N HIS A 445 25.39 8.87 25.92
CA HIS A 445 25.04 10.05 25.13
C HIS A 445 23.52 10.29 25.08
N PRO A 446 23.05 11.55 25.21
CA PRO A 446 21.61 11.87 25.17
C PRO A 446 21.00 11.65 23.78
N ALA A 447 21.82 11.67 22.73
CA ALA A 447 21.41 11.31 21.39
C ALA A 447 22.50 10.54 20.65
N VAL A 448 22.09 9.66 19.73
CA VAL A 448 22.98 8.84 18.91
C VAL A 448 22.57 8.88 17.44
N ILE A 449 23.54 9.07 16.55
CA ILE A 449 23.34 8.97 15.11
C ILE A 449 23.57 7.53 14.66
N ALA A 450 22.50 6.89 14.19
CA ALA A 450 22.53 5.56 13.59
C ALA A 450 22.88 5.68 12.09
N ASP A 451 24.15 5.90 11.76
CA ASP A 451 24.66 6.12 10.40
C ASP A 451 24.59 4.84 9.54
N ARG A 452 23.41 4.65 8.95
CA ARG A 452 23.05 3.61 7.99
C ARG A 452 22.09 4.20 6.95
N ASN A 453 22.12 3.67 5.72
CA ASN A 453 21.28 4.16 4.63
C ASN A 453 19.77 4.04 4.90
N ASN A 454 19.31 2.91 5.43
CA ASN A 454 17.89 2.59 5.58
C ASN A 454 17.05 2.87 4.31
N ALA A 455 17.65 2.63 3.14
CA ALA A 455 17.08 2.92 1.83
C ALA A 455 15.82 2.11 1.54
N GLN A 456 15.70 0.91 2.10
CA GLN A 456 14.56 0.02 1.88
C GLN A 456 13.63 -0.02 3.09
N ARG A 457 12.33 -0.21 2.82
CA ARG A 457 11.27 -0.26 3.83
C ARG A 457 11.52 -1.34 4.88
N HIS A 458 12.10 -2.47 4.51
CA HIS A 458 12.40 -3.54 5.45
C HIS A 458 13.57 -3.21 6.39
N GLU A 459 14.53 -2.37 5.98
CA GLU A 459 15.62 -1.88 6.81
C GLU A 459 15.10 -0.92 7.89
N ARG A 460 14.19 -0.02 7.49
CA ARG A 460 13.46 0.88 8.41
C ARG A 460 12.60 0.09 9.39
N LYS A 461 11.88 -0.92 8.91
CA LYS A 461 11.14 -1.85 9.78
C LYS A 461 12.04 -2.48 10.83
N GLN A 462 13.22 -2.97 10.43
CA GLN A 462 14.15 -3.64 11.34
C GLN A 462 14.63 -2.68 12.44
N ILE A 463 15.15 -1.50 12.11
CA ILE A 463 15.69 -0.60 13.14
C ILE A 463 14.59 -0.09 14.08
N ILE A 464 13.41 0.26 13.55
CA ILE A 464 12.27 0.70 14.37
C ILE A 464 11.83 -0.42 15.32
N THR A 465 11.67 -1.64 14.80
CA THR A 465 11.21 -2.78 15.61
C THR A 465 12.25 -3.14 16.68
N ASP A 466 13.52 -3.23 16.31
CA ASP A 466 14.57 -3.68 17.22
C ASP A 466 14.86 -2.65 18.32
N VAL A 467 14.77 -1.35 18.02
CA VAL A 467 14.86 -0.27 19.02
C VAL A 467 13.66 -0.32 19.95
N LYS A 468 12.42 -0.29 19.43
CA LYS A 468 11.22 -0.23 20.29
C LYS A 468 11.02 -1.50 21.12
N LEU A 469 11.60 -2.64 20.71
CA LEU A 469 11.61 -3.88 21.48
C LEU A 469 12.56 -3.81 22.70
N GLN A 470 13.71 -3.16 22.55
CA GLN A 470 14.75 -3.10 23.58
C GLN A 470 14.69 -1.82 24.43
N HIS A 471 14.18 -0.73 23.87
CA HIS A 471 14.05 0.59 24.48
C HIS A 471 12.78 1.28 23.98
N SER A 472 11.63 0.92 24.56
CA SER A 472 10.31 1.35 24.08
C SER A 472 10.08 2.86 24.12
N THR A 473 10.75 3.57 25.04
CA THR A 473 10.64 5.02 25.23
C THR A 473 11.57 5.85 24.35
N ALA A 474 12.57 5.25 23.71
CA ALA A 474 13.53 5.98 22.88
C ALA A 474 12.84 6.64 21.69
N LYS A 475 13.21 7.88 21.37
CA LYS A 475 12.64 8.66 20.27
C LYS A 475 13.45 8.42 19.00
N LEU A 476 12.77 8.04 17.92
CA LEU A 476 13.39 7.81 16.61
C LEU A 476 13.09 9.00 15.68
N VAL A 477 14.10 9.71 15.23
CA VAL A 477 13.98 10.82 14.28
C VAL A 477 14.44 10.36 12.90
N CYS A 478 13.57 10.46 11.92
CA CYS A 478 13.91 10.17 10.52
C CYS A 478 14.62 11.39 9.90
N LEU A 479 15.87 11.24 9.49
CA LEU A 479 16.56 12.21 8.63
C LEU A 479 16.31 11.79 7.18
N ASN A 480 15.22 12.31 6.60
CA ASN A 480 14.69 11.89 5.31
C ASN A 480 15.35 12.67 4.18
N PHE A 481 16.35 12.08 3.51
CA PHE A 481 16.90 12.66 2.28
C PHE A 481 15.92 12.39 1.14
N LYS A 482 15.21 13.42 0.68
CA LYS A 482 14.15 13.30 -0.32
C LYS A 482 14.68 12.85 -1.68
N HIS A 483 14.34 11.62 -2.07
CA HIS A 483 14.61 11.11 -3.41
C HIS A 483 13.29 11.07 -4.18
N ASP A 484 13.03 12.15 -4.91
CA ASP A 484 11.85 12.27 -5.77
C ASP A 484 12.23 11.85 -7.20
N GLU A 485 11.27 11.33 -7.96
CA GLU A 485 11.54 10.86 -9.33
C GLU A 485 12.07 11.98 -10.26
N GLU A 486 11.75 13.23 -9.96
CA GLU A 486 12.21 14.39 -10.74
C GLU A 486 13.65 14.78 -10.41
N THR A 487 14.08 14.54 -9.16
CA THR A 487 15.42 14.89 -8.68
C THR A 487 16.37 13.69 -8.72
N ILE A 488 15.89 12.47 -8.98
CA ILE A 488 16.69 11.25 -8.88
C ILE A 488 17.93 11.24 -9.79
N ASP A 489 17.81 11.80 -10.99
CA ASP A 489 18.93 11.90 -11.94
C ASP A 489 19.96 12.92 -11.47
N GLU A 490 19.52 14.03 -10.87
CA GLU A 490 20.38 15.05 -10.32
C GLU A 490 21.05 14.59 -9.02
N ILE A 491 20.30 13.90 -8.15
CA ILE A 491 20.82 13.22 -6.96
C ILE A 491 21.88 12.20 -7.37
N ARG A 492 21.62 11.39 -8.40
CA ARG A 492 22.60 10.46 -8.96
C ARG A 492 23.88 11.19 -9.36
N ARG A 493 23.76 12.28 -10.13
CA ARG A 493 24.91 13.08 -10.59
C ARG A 493 25.72 13.63 -9.43
N ILE A 494 25.07 14.30 -8.47
CA ILE A 494 25.72 14.96 -7.34
C ILE A 494 26.35 13.95 -6.38
N THR A 495 25.64 12.89 -6.02
CA THR A 495 26.17 11.87 -5.09
C THR A 495 27.38 11.15 -5.70
N GLN A 496 27.38 10.89 -7.01
CA GLN A 496 28.54 10.32 -7.71
C GLN A 496 29.72 11.30 -7.70
N GLN A 497 29.47 12.59 -8.01
CA GLN A 497 30.49 13.63 -8.00
C GLN A 497 31.16 13.76 -6.62
N ARG A 498 30.35 13.87 -5.55
CA ARG A 498 30.84 13.99 -4.17
C ARG A 498 31.75 12.86 -3.75
N ILE A 499 31.49 11.65 -4.23
CA ILE A 499 32.31 10.48 -3.88
C ILE A 499 33.59 10.43 -4.71
N ILE A 500 33.52 10.82 -5.98
CA ILE A 500 34.70 10.95 -6.83
C ILE A 500 35.66 12.00 -6.25
N GLU A 501 35.13 13.16 -5.85
CA GLU A 501 35.91 14.25 -5.23
C GLU A 501 36.49 13.86 -3.87
N ARG A 502 35.78 13.01 -3.10
CA ARG A 502 36.25 12.50 -1.81
C ARG A 502 37.41 11.48 -1.94
N GLY A 503 37.58 10.85 -3.10
CA GLY A 503 38.69 9.95 -3.38
C GLY A 503 38.80 8.76 -2.41
N ASP A 504 40.02 8.34 -2.09
CA ASP A 504 40.33 7.20 -1.18
C ASP A 504 40.03 7.48 0.32
N ASN A 505 39.43 8.62 0.66
CA ASN A 505 39.02 8.96 2.03
C ASN A 505 37.65 8.38 2.43
N HIS A 506 37.10 7.45 1.64
CA HIS A 506 35.90 6.70 1.98
C HIS A 506 36.27 5.29 2.48
N GLN A 507 35.65 4.81 3.57
CA GLN A 507 35.95 3.53 4.26
C GLN A 507 35.94 2.26 3.40
N THR A 508 35.44 2.35 2.17
CA THR A 508 35.05 1.21 1.34
C THR A 508 35.48 1.37 -0.12
N ILE A 509 36.19 2.45 -0.49
CA ILE A 509 36.40 2.84 -1.89
C ILE A 509 37.88 3.03 -2.17
N HIS A 510 38.35 2.37 -3.23
CA HIS A 510 39.60 2.70 -3.93
C HIS A 510 39.24 3.49 -5.19
N ALA A 511 39.19 4.82 -5.07
CA ALA A 511 38.70 5.73 -6.11
C ALA A 511 39.60 5.71 -7.38
N ALA A 512 40.86 5.29 -7.25
CA ALA A 512 41.79 5.18 -8.37
C ALA A 512 41.71 3.84 -9.14
N SER A 513 41.16 2.76 -8.58
CA SER A 513 41.26 1.41 -9.17
C SER A 513 39.94 0.68 -9.45
N ASP A 514 38.77 1.13 -8.95
CA ASP A 514 37.50 0.37 -9.10
C ASP A 514 36.23 1.23 -9.36
N LYS A 515 36.36 2.37 -10.06
CA LYS A 515 35.29 3.35 -10.33
C LYS A 515 33.98 2.74 -10.88
N GLU A 516 34.06 1.81 -11.83
CA GLU A 516 32.87 1.18 -12.43
C GLU A 516 32.11 0.26 -11.46
N LYS A 517 32.82 -0.50 -10.62
CA LYS A 517 32.18 -1.40 -9.64
C LYS A 517 31.39 -0.60 -8.61
N PHE A 518 31.96 0.54 -8.19
CA PHE A 518 31.35 1.39 -7.19
C PHE A 518 30.12 2.16 -7.71
N ILE A 519 30.19 2.68 -8.95
CA ILE A 519 28.99 3.23 -9.62
C ILE A 519 27.88 2.19 -9.64
N GLY A 520 28.18 0.93 -9.92
CA GLY A 520 27.20 -0.17 -9.86
C GLY A 520 26.59 -0.39 -8.47
N VAL A 521 27.35 -0.18 -7.38
CA VAL A 521 26.82 -0.25 -6.00
C VAL A 521 25.91 0.92 -5.69
N MET A 522 26.28 2.14 -6.08
CA MET A 522 25.47 3.34 -5.92
C MET A 522 24.14 3.22 -6.67
N GLU A 523 24.20 2.82 -7.94
CA GLU A 523 23.01 2.52 -8.74
C GLU A 523 22.17 1.44 -8.07
N GLY A 524 22.81 0.43 -7.47
CA GLY A 524 22.13 -0.57 -6.69
C GLY A 524 21.30 0.01 -5.55
N PHE A 525 21.82 1.02 -4.83
CA PHE A 525 21.10 1.70 -3.74
C PHE A 525 20.00 2.62 -4.24
N ILE A 526 20.24 3.38 -5.31
CA ILE A 526 19.25 4.25 -5.96
C ILE A 526 18.07 3.42 -6.48
N ASN A 527 18.34 2.35 -7.24
CA ASN A 527 17.30 1.51 -7.85
C ASN A 527 16.44 0.74 -6.86
N ARG A 528 16.93 0.52 -5.64
CA ARG A 528 16.20 -0.20 -4.58
C ARG A 528 15.67 0.72 -3.50
N PHE A 529 15.88 2.02 -3.61
CA PHE A 529 15.41 3.00 -2.65
C PHE A 529 13.87 3.00 -2.64
N GLU A 530 13.28 2.90 -1.46
CA GLU A 530 11.84 2.98 -1.24
C GLU A 530 11.57 4.24 -0.43
N ALA A 531 10.89 5.22 -1.03
CA ALA A 531 10.59 6.50 -0.39
C ALA A 531 9.96 6.32 1.00
N CYS A 532 10.36 7.19 1.94
CA CYS A 532 9.79 7.19 3.27
C CYS A 532 8.31 7.60 3.21
N ASN A 533 7.43 6.85 3.86
CA ASN A 533 6.00 7.19 3.95
C ASN A 533 5.60 7.36 5.42
N PRO A 534 5.63 8.60 5.97
CA PRO A 534 5.31 8.87 7.37
C PRO A 534 3.93 8.35 7.84
N HIS A 535 3.01 8.09 6.91
CA HIS A 535 1.64 7.65 7.18
C HIS A 535 1.45 6.13 7.05
N GLY A 536 2.46 5.41 6.56
CA GLY A 536 2.39 3.97 6.33
C GLY A 536 3.38 3.20 7.20
N ARG A 537 2.99 2.00 7.65
CA ARG A 537 3.94 1.07 8.27
C ARG A 537 5.10 0.77 7.33
N PRO A 538 6.34 0.62 7.81
CA PRO A 538 6.79 0.75 9.19
C PRO A 538 7.14 2.18 9.60
N ASP A 539 7.17 3.11 8.64
CA ASP A 539 7.73 4.45 8.81
C ASP A 539 6.88 5.30 9.76
N ASP A 540 5.60 4.93 9.95
CA ASP A 540 4.73 5.45 11.00
C ASP A 540 5.25 5.22 12.44
N GLY A 541 6.32 4.45 12.63
CA GLY A 541 7.01 4.24 13.90
C GLY A 541 8.15 5.20 14.22
N PHE A 542 8.50 6.14 13.33
CA PHE A 542 9.34 7.29 13.69
C PHE A 542 8.54 8.33 14.47
N ASP A 543 9.17 8.98 15.45
CA ASP A 543 8.58 9.99 16.33
C ASP A 543 8.64 11.40 15.71
N ALA A 544 9.63 11.67 14.85
CA ALA A 544 9.76 12.94 14.12
C ALA A 544 10.42 12.74 12.75
N PHE A 545 10.21 13.68 11.83
CA PHE A 545 10.77 13.67 10.47
C PHE A 545 11.45 15.01 10.19
N ILE A 546 12.67 14.94 9.65
CA ILE A 546 13.41 16.10 9.17
C ILE A 546 13.75 15.82 7.72
N ASP A 547 13.13 16.58 6.82
CA ASP A 547 13.38 16.48 5.40
C ASP A 547 14.66 17.21 5.02
N LEU A 548 15.54 16.51 4.30
CA LEU A 548 16.82 16.99 3.84
C LEU A 548 16.88 16.92 2.32
N ASP A 549 17.56 17.89 1.73
CA ASP A 549 17.81 17.91 0.30
C ASP A 549 19.13 17.19 -0.02
N PRO A 550 19.11 16.01 -0.64
CA PRO A 550 20.34 15.30 -1.02
C PRO A 550 21.22 16.06 -2.01
N THR A 551 20.68 17.03 -2.75
CA THR A 551 21.42 17.88 -3.70
C THR A 551 22.08 19.08 -3.00
N ALA A 552 21.53 19.53 -1.88
CA ALA A 552 22.12 20.58 -1.04
C ALA A 552 23.41 20.12 -0.34
N GLY A 553 24.29 21.07 -0.05
CA GLY A 553 25.55 20.81 0.66
C GLY A 553 25.33 20.31 2.10
N SER A 554 26.24 19.47 2.61
CA SER A 554 26.14 18.92 3.97
C SER A 554 26.06 20.01 5.05
N ARG A 555 26.66 21.18 4.84
CA ARG A 555 26.59 22.35 5.72
C ARG A 555 25.19 22.90 5.87
N GLN A 556 24.47 23.05 4.75
CA GLN A 556 23.08 23.51 4.76
C GLN A 556 22.17 22.47 5.43
N ASN A 557 22.33 21.20 5.07
CA ASN A 557 21.54 20.13 5.68
C ASN A 557 21.83 19.98 7.18
N LEU A 558 23.07 20.18 7.64
CA LEU A 558 23.41 20.16 9.07
C LEU A 558 22.66 21.26 9.83
N GLU A 559 22.63 22.47 9.30
CA GLU A 559 21.88 23.58 9.89
C GLU A 559 20.37 23.32 9.90
N VAL A 560 19.81 22.74 8.84
CA VAL A 560 18.41 22.29 8.81
C VAL A 560 18.15 21.27 9.90
N VAL A 561 19.00 20.24 10.05
CA VAL A 561 18.85 19.23 11.11
C VAL A 561 18.83 19.88 12.48
N VAL A 562 19.80 20.73 12.79
CA VAL A 562 19.92 21.35 14.12
C VAL A 562 18.78 22.32 14.39
N THR A 563 18.39 23.13 13.41
CA THR A 563 17.26 24.06 13.54
C THR A 563 15.96 23.32 13.80
N GLN A 564 15.73 22.21 13.11
CA GLN A 564 14.53 21.39 13.31
C GLN A 564 14.58 20.63 14.63
N LEU A 565 15.74 20.07 15.03
CA LEU A 565 15.90 19.44 16.34
C LEU A 565 15.71 20.42 17.49
N HIS A 566 16.16 21.66 17.38
CA HIS A 566 15.88 22.71 18.37
C HIS A 566 14.38 23.00 18.49
N LYS A 567 13.66 23.04 17.38
CA LYS A 567 12.19 23.21 17.38
C LYS A 567 11.47 22.02 18.01
N VAL A 568 11.87 20.80 17.65
CA VAL A 568 11.18 19.56 18.06
C VAL A 568 11.57 19.13 19.48
N PHE A 569 12.82 19.35 19.89
CA PHE A 569 13.41 18.93 21.16
C PHE A 569 14.23 20.08 21.78
N PRO A 570 13.59 21.17 22.22
CA PRO A 570 14.31 22.36 22.69
C PRO A 570 15.16 22.13 23.94
N ASN A 571 14.87 21.09 24.73
CA ASN A 571 15.70 20.75 25.90
C ASN A 571 16.87 19.80 25.56
N LEU A 572 16.82 19.13 24.40
CA LEU A 572 17.93 18.36 23.83
C LEU A 572 18.92 19.28 23.09
N VAL A 573 18.42 20.16 22.23
CA VAL A 573 19.19 21.20 21.53
C VAL A 573 18.73 22.55 22.05
N LYS A 574 19.45 23.09 23.04
CA LYS A 574 19.04 24.30 23.77
C LYS A 574 19.18 25.58 22.96
N GLU A 575 20.20 25.66 22.13
CA GLU A 575 20.50 26.81 21.29
C GLU A 575 20.97 26.33 19.92
N VAL A 576 20.63 27.09 18.88
CA VAL A 576 21.15 26.84 17.53
C VAL A 576 22.57 27.45 17.45
N PRO A 577 23.60 26.65 17.10
CA PRO A 577 24.98 27.14 16.95
C PRO A 577 25.10 28.27 15.92
N SER A 578 26.16 29.08 16.02
CA SER A 578 26.44 30.13 15.05
C SER A 578 26.85 29.55 13.68
N SER A 579 26.82 30.36 12.63
CA SER A 579 27.26 29.92 11.30
C SER A 579 28.70 29.43 11.31
N GLU A 580 29.59 30.11 12.04
CA GLU A 580 31.01 29.74 12.15
C GLU A 580 31.19 28.38 12.84
N ALA A 581 30.34 28.05 13.82
CA ALA A 581 30.36 26.74 14.48
C ALA A 581 29.92 25.63 13.53
N PHE A 582 28.90 25.87 12.70
CA PHE A 582 28.50 24.92 11.66
C PHE A 582 29.59 24.73 10.59
N ASP A 583 30.28 25.80 10.19
CA ASP A 583 31.39 25.73 9.24
C ASP A 583 32.56 24.92 9.82
N ALA A 584 32.97 25.20 11.06
CA ALA A 584 33.99 24.44 11.76
C ALA A 584 33.65 22.96 11.92
N ALA A 585 32.38 22.63 12.20
CA ALA A 585 31.90 21.25 12.31
C ALA A 585 31.98 20.50 10.97
N ILE A 586 31.70 21.18 9.86
CA ILE A 586 31.82 20.61 8.51
C ILE A 586 33.28 20.45 8.11
N ASP A 587 34.14 21.43 8.40
CA ASP A 587 35.58 21.35 8.15
C ASP A 587 36.21 20.17 8.93
N PHE A 588 35.81 20.00 10.20
CA PHE A 588 36.20 18.84 11.01
C PHE A 588 35.74 17.52 10.36
N ALA A 589 34.48 17.45 9.93
CA ALA A 589 33.91 16.26 9.29
C ALA A 589 34.56 15.93 7.93
N LEU A 590 34.98 16.94 7.16
CA LEU A 590 35.68 16.78 5.89
C LEU A 590 37.15 16.39 6.07
N GLY A 591 37.79 16.81 7.17
CA GLY A 591 39.15 16.41 7.56
C GLY A 591 39.26 14.98 8.10
N TYR A 592 38.15 14.32 8.41
CA TYR A 592 38.11 12.97 8.95
C TYR A 592 38.60 11.90 7.96
N LYS A 593 39.63 11.14 8.36
CA LYS A 593 40.14 9.97 7.63
C LYS A 593 39.74 8.69 8.37
N PRO A 594 39.05 7.76 7.71
CA PRO A 594 38.61 6.54 8.38
C PRO A 594 39.74 5.55 8.69
N GLU A 595 39.71 4.93 9.88
CA GLU A 595 40.68 3.92 10.31
C GLU A 595 40.39 2.50 9.79
N PHE A 596 39.12 2.16 9.54
CA PHE A 596 38.71 0.82 9.11
C PHE A 596 38.43 0.78 7.60
N ARG A 597 39.10 -0.13 6.87
CA ARG A 597 38.96 -0.30 5.41
C ARG A 597 38.36 -1.67 5.07
N HIS A 598 37.31 -1.67 4.26
CA HIS A 598 36.66 -2.88 3.77
C HIS A 598 37.04 -3.15 2.30
N ASP A 599 37.61 -4.32 2.01
CA ASP A 599 37.81 -4.79 0.63
C ASP A 599 36.47 -5.13 -0.02
N ILE A 600 36.20 -4.57 -1.20
CA ILE A 600 35.07 -4.97 -2.05
C ILE A 600 35.42 -6.35 -2.65
N PRO A 601 34.69 -7.44 -2.34
CA PRO A 601 35.01 -8.74 -2.91
C PRO A 601 34.85 -8.73 -4.43
N ASP A 602 35.94 -9.10 -5.13
CA ASP A 602 36.02 -9.06 -6.58
C ASP A 602 35.02 -10.03 -7.23
N ARG A 603 33.94 -9.48 -7.78
CA ARG A 603 33.04 -10.21 -8.68
C ARG A 603 33.38 -9.79 -10.10
N GLY A 604 34.34 -10.50 -10.69
CA GLY A 604 34.84 -10.25 -12.04
C GLY A 604 33.74 -10.04 -13.09
N LYS A 605 34.01 -9.10 -14.00
CA LYS A 605 33.21 -8.72 -15.17
C LYS A 605 32.88 -9.94 -16.02
N LYS A 606 31.59 -10.17 -16.31
CA LYS A 606 31.17 -10.88 -17.53
C LYS A 606 30.55 -9.88 -18.48
N ASN A 607 31.30 -9.62 -19.56
CA ASN A 607 30.97 -8.72 -20.65
C ASN A 607 29.58 -9.00 -21.26
N ASN A 608 28.83 -7.93 -21.49
CA ASN A 608 27.75 -7.90 -22.47
C ASN A 608 28.37 -7.87 -23.86
N GLN A 609 28.34 -9.00 -24.57
CA GLN A 609 28.29 -8.98 -26.03
C GLN A 609 26.90 -9.42 -26.47
N GLN A 610 26.30 -8.61 -27.33
CA GLN A 610 25.11 -8.95 -28.09
C GLN A 610 25.37 -10.23 -28.88
N GLN A 611 24.57 -11.27 -28.67
CA GLN A 611 24.03 -12.12 -29.74
C GLN A 611 23.06 -13.16 -29.19
N LYS A 612 21.89 -13.18 -29.83
CA LYS A 612 20.99 -14.31 -30.13
C LYS A 612 20.53 -15.23 -29.00
N GLN A 613 19.21 -15.43 -29.01
CA GLN A 613 18.45 -16.42 -28.25
C GLN A 613 19.20 -17.76 -28.09
N GLN A 614 19.58 -18.08 -26.85
CA GLN A 614 19.77 -19.44 -26.32
C GLN A 614 19.73 -19.43 -24.77
N PRO A 615 19.33 -20.53 -24.10
CA PRO A 615 18.88 -20.51 -22.71
C PRO A 615 20.04 -20.34 -21.71
N LYS A 616 19.91 -19.41 -20.75
CA LYS A 616 20.89 -19.20 -19.67
C LYS A 616 20.97 -20.42 -18.72
N ALA A 617 22.16 -21.00 -18.59
CA ALA A 617 22.48 -21.96 -17.53
C ALA A 617 22.42 -21.29 -16.13
N GLN A 618 21.70 -21.92 -15.20
CA GLN A 618 21.50 -21.46 -13.82
C GLN A 618 22.78 -21.64 -12.99
N LYS A 619 23.04 -20.73 -12.03
CA LYS A 619 24.05 -20.94 -10.99
C LYS A 619 23.72 -22.22 -10.19
N PRO A 620 24.71 -23.05 -9.81
CA PRO A 620 24.46 -24.29 -9.08
C PRO A 620 23.91 -23.97 -7.68
N ARG A 621 22.72 -24.50 -7.38
CA ARG A 621 22.06 -24.33 -6.08
C ARG A 621 22.76 -25.22 -5.05
N LYS A 622 22.95 -24.73 -3.83
CA LYS A 622 23.67 -25.47 -2.78
C LYS A 622 22.72 -26.38 -2.00
N LEU A 623 23.21 -27.51 -1.47
CA LEU A 623 22.45 -28.38 -0.58
C LEU A 623 21.95 -27.63 0.67
N GLU A 624 20.64 -27.64 0.89
CA GLU A 624 19.97 -27.03 2.02
C GLU A 624 19.70 -28.06 3.12
N TYR A 625 19.21 -29.25 2.75
CA TYR A 625 19.08 -30.41 3.64
C TYR A 625 18.98 -31.72 2.86
N MET A 626 19.33 -32.82 3.52
CA MET A 626 19.06 -34.18 3.03
C MET A 626 17.75 -34.70 3.64
N SER A 627 16.92 -35.39 2.87
CA SER A 627 15.62 -35.86 3.34
C SER A 627 15.20 -37.22 2.77
N VAL A 628 14.31 -37.90 3.49
CA VAL A 628 13.55 -39.04 2.99
C VAL A 628 12.16 -38.55 2.59
N SER A 629 11.89 -38.43 1.30
CA SER A 629 10.57 -38.07 0.77
C SER A 629 9.65 -39.30 0.82
N VAL A 630 8.44 -39.13 1.37
CA VAL A 630 7.46 -40.21 1.50
C VAL A 630 6.17 -39.91 0.72
N PRO A 631 5.51 -40.92 0.13
CA PRO A 631 4.27 -40.74 -0.64
C PRO A 631 3.14 -40.10 0.17
N ALA A 632 2.62 -38.97 -0.32
CA ALA A 632 1.57 -38.23 0.38
C ALA A 632 0.26 -39.02 0.54
N ARG A 633 -0.04 -39.93 -0.40
CA ARG A 633 -1.21 -40.80 -0.31
C ARG A 633 -1.13 -41.73 0.91
N GLU A 634 0.03 -42.32 1.16
CA GLU A 634 0.21 -43.27 2.26
C GLU A 634 0.16 -42.57 3.63
N VAL A 635 0.82 -41.40 3.74
CA VAL A 635 0.78 -40.58 4.97
C VAL A 635 -0.63 -40.09 5.27
N ASN A 636 -1.36 -39.58 4.26
CA ASN A 636 -2.73 -39.10 4.45
C ASN A 636 -3.69 -40.24 4.81
N ASN A 637 -3.54 -41.42 4.18
CA ASN A 637 -4.34 -42.59 4.52
C ASN A 637 -4.08 -43.05 5.97
N ALA A 638 -2.82 -43.08 6.39
CA ALA A 638 -2.45 -43.43 7.76
C ALA A 638 -3.06 -42.43 8.76
N LEU A 639 -2.95 -41.12 8.51
CA LEU A 639 -3.57 -40.07 9.32
C LEU A 639 -5.10 -40.21 9.40
N GLU A 640 -5.75 -40.47 8.27
CA GLU A 640 -7.19 -40.70 8.23
C GLU A 640 -7.62 -41.90 9.07
N GLN A 641 -6.89 -43.02 8.98
CA GLN A 641 -7.16 -44.20 9.79
C GLN A 641 -6.91 -43.95 11.28
N ALA A 642 -5.81 -43.27 11.63
CA ALA A 642 -5.44 -42.97 13.02
C ALA A 642 -6.49 -42.09 13.71
N PHE A 643 -7.05 -41.10 13.01
CA PHE A 643 -8.04 -40.19 13.58
C PHE A 643 -9.50 -40.63 13.40
N LYS A 644 -9.78 -41.69 12.63
CA LYS A 644 -11.14 -42.14 12.27
C LYS A 644 -12.04 -42.42 13.48
N SER A 645 -11.47 -42.96 14.56
CA SER A 645 -12.19 -43.38 15.76
C SER A 645 -11.76 -42.61 17.02
N THR A 646 -11.17 -41.43 16.85
CA THR A 646 -10.72 -40.59 17.98
C THR A 646 -11.79 -39.58 18.41
N PRO A 647 -11.86 -39.22 19.71
CA PRO A 647 -12.76 -38.16 20.18
C PRO A 647 -12.53 -36.82 19.46
N LYS A 648 -13.57 -35.98 19.36
CA LYS A 648 -13.52 -34.69 18.65
C LYS A 648 -12.46 -33.75 19.23
N GLU A 649 -12.22 -33.86 20.52
CA GLU A 649 -11.22 -33.09 21.27
C GLU A 649 -9.81 -33.41 20.80
N VAL A 650 -9.55 -34.70 20.49
CA VAL A 650 -8.26 -35.21 20.00
C VAL A 650 -8.09 -34.93 18.50
N SER A 651 -9.17 -35.03 17.71
CA SER A 651 -9.11 -34.80 16.26
C SER A 651 -9.15 -33.32 15.85
N ARG A 652 -9.37 -32.40 16.80
CA ARG A 652 -9.64 -30.96 16.54
C ARG A 652 -8.62 -30.31 15.62
N LEU A 653 -7.32 -30.43 15.93
CA LEU A 653 -6.27 -29.80 15.12
C LEU A 653 -6.20 -30.44 13.73
N HIS A 654 -6.30 -31.77 13.62
CA HIS A 654 -6.29 -32.45 12.32
C HIS A 654 -7.45 -31.98 11.42
N THR A 655 -8.65 -31.85 11.98
CA THR A 655 -9.82 -31.32 11.25
C THR A 655 -9.61 -29.87 10.84
N GLN A 656 -9.08 -29.03 11.73
CA GLN A 656 -8.75 -27.64 11.43
C GLN A 656 -7.76 -27.54 10.26
N LEU A 657 -6.64 -28.27 10.33
CA LEU A 657 -5.62 -28.29 9.29
C LEU A 657 -6.19 -28.72 7.93
N LYS A 658 -7.13 -29.68 7.89
CA LYS A 658 -7.84 -30.06 6.67
C LYS A 658 -8.74 -28.94 6.14
N GLN A 659 -9.58 -28.34 6.99
CA GLN A 659 -10.51 -27.28 6.59
C GLN A 659 -9.80 -26.02 6.08
N THR A 660 -8.68 -25.66 6.71
CA THR A 660 -7.87 -24.50 6.32
C THR A 660 -6.85 -24.82 5.21
N ARG A 661 -6.84 -26.05 4.67
CA ARG A 661 -5.88 -26.53 3.66
C ARG A 661 -4.41 -26.35 4.07
N ARG A 662 -4.10 -26.63 5.34
CA ARG A 662 -2.77 -26.48 5.96
C ARG A 662 -2.05 -27.80 6.26
N VAL A 663 -2.62 -28.94 5.88
CA VAL A 663 -1.86 -30.19 5.75
C VAL A 663 -0.87 -30.05 4.59
N GLN A 664 0.40 -30.42 4.81
CA GLN A 664 1.44 -30.25 3.79
C GLN A 664 1.12 -31.07 2.53
N PRO A 665 1.35 -30.52 1.32
CA PRO A 665 1.11 -31.24 0.07
C PRO A 665 2.18 -32.31 -0.23
N LYS A 666 3.32 -32.24 0.45
CA LYS A 666 4.45 -33.18 0.35
C LYS A 666 4.98 -33.44 1.75
N PHE A 667 5.37 -34.69 2.02
CA PHE A 667 5.88 -35.09 3.31
C PHE A 667 7.30 -35.63 3.17
N HIS A 668 8.13 -35.31 4.16
CA HIS A 668 9.50 -35.79 4.20
C HIS A 668 9.98 -35.89 5.66
N VAL A 669 10.99 -36.75 5.87
CA VAL A 669 11.79 -36.81 7.08
C VAL A 669 13.09 -36.05 6.80
N THR A 670 13.40 -35.02 7.56
CA THR A 670 14.69 -34.32 7.44
C THR A 670 15.78 -35.15 8.12
N LEU A 671 16.81 -35.57 7.38
CA LEU A 671 17.95 -36.32 7.92
C LEU A 671 18.97 -35.38 8.56
N LEU A 672 19.41 -34.38 7.80
CA LEU A 672 20.36 -33.37 8.25
C LEU A 672 20.13 -32.06 7.50
N HIS A 673 19.91 -30.98 8.24
CA HIS A 673 19.81 -29.63 7.69
C HIS A 673 21.17 -28.94 7.75
N LYS A 674 21.46 -28.08 6.77
CA LYS A 674 22.66 -27.22 6.74
C LYS A 674 22.92 -26.44 8.04
N ALA A 675 21.91 -26.13 8.84
CA ALA A 675 22.10 -25.44 10.12
C ALA A 675 22.83 -26.29 11.15
N ALA A 676 22.76 -27.63 11.04
CA ALA A 676 23.44 -28.59 11.91
C ALA A 676 24.73 -29.16 11.28
N SER A 677 25.14 -28.69 10.09
CA SER A 677 26.29 -29.25 9.37
C SER A 677 27.61 -29.10 10.14
N SER A 678 27.79 -28.01 10.89
CA SER A 678 29.01 -27.78 11.68
C SER A 678 29.12 -28.71 12.88
N ALA A 679 28.00 -29.21 13.41
CA ALA A 679 27.98 -30.18 14.50
C ALA A 679 28.18 -31.62 14.01
N HIS A 680 27.90 -31.89 12.72
CA HIS A 680 28.04 -33.20 12.09
C HIS A 680 28.79 -33.10 10.74
N PRO A 681 30.07 -32.67 10.75
CA PRO A 681 30.80 -32.37 9.52
C PRO A 681 30.97 -33.60 8.62
N GLU A 682 31.30 -34.76 9.20
CA GLU A 682 31.51 -36.02 8.45
C GLU A 682 30.22 -36.50 7.77
N LEU A 683 29.08 -36.46 8.48
CA LEU A 683 27.79 -36.84 7.92
C LEU A 683 27.30 -35.84 6.86
N TRP A 684 27.58 -34.54 7.05
CA TRP A 684 27.27 -33.52 6.06
C TRP A 684 28.11 -33.68 4.78
N GLU A 685 29.38 -34.03 4.92
CA GLU A 685 30.26 -34.34 3.80
C GLU A 685 29.76 -35.56 3.03
N LYS A 686 29.40 -36.67 3.73
CA LYS A 686 28.76 -37.84 3.12
C LYS A 686 27.54 -37.47 2.27
N TYR A 687 26.62 -36.66 2.81
CA TYR A 687 25.42 -36.23 2.07
C TYR A 687 25.70 -35.25 0.94
N THR A 688 26.71 -34.39 1.08
CA THR A 688 27.15 -33.49 0.02
C THR A 688 27.78 -34.26 -1.14
N THR A 689 28.55 -35.31 -0.85
CA THR A 689 29.14 -36.19 -1.87
C THR A 689 28.05 -36.90 -2.67
N LEU A 690 27.08 -37.51 -1.99
CA LEU A 690 25.91 -38.14 -2.65
C LEU A 690 25.11 -37.16 -3.51
N GLN A 691 24.94 -35.91 -3.06
CA GLN A 691 24.28 -34.86 -3.85
C GLN A 691 25.08 -34.52 -5.12
N LYS A 692 26.40 -34.42 -5.02
CA LYS A 692 27.27 -34.15 -6.20
C LYS A 692 27.23 -35.29 -7.22
N GLU A 693 27.09 -36.54 -6.78
CA GLU A 693 26.95 -37.69 -7.67
C GLU A 693 25.68 -37.62 -8.52
N VAL A 694 24.53 -37.30 -7.90
CA VAL A 694 23.26 -37.14 -8.65
C VAL A 694 23.21 -35.84 -9.47
N GLU A 695 23.89 -34.78 -9.03
CA GLU A 695 24.09 -33.56 -9.81
C GLU A 695 24.93 -33.84 -11.07
N ALA A 696 25.99 -34.65 -10.97
CA ALA A 696 26.77 -35.10 -12.13
C ALA A 696 25.94 -35.98 -13.08
N ALA A 697 24.98 -36.76 -12.56
CA ALA A 697 24.02 -37.52 -13.35
C ALA A 697 22.88 -36.67 -13.97
N GLY A 698 22.91 -35.34 -13.80
CA GLY A 698 21.97 -34.40 -14.44
C GLY A 698 20.70 -34.12 -13.64
N ASN A 699 20.57 -34.62 -12.40
CA ASN A 699 19.46 -34.32 -11.51
C ASN A 699 19.94 -33.92 -10.10
N PRO A 700 20.19 -32.61 -9.87
CA PRO A 700 20.74 -32.11 -8.60
C PRO A 700 19.89 -32.36 -7.35
N GLU A 701 18.60 -32.64 -7.52
CA GLU A 701 17.65 -33.05 -6.46
C GLU A 701 17.17 -34.51 -6.67
N GLY A 702 18.01 -35.32 -7.34
CA GLY A 702 17.72 -36.69 -7.71
C GLY A 702 17.76 -37.68 -6.54
N LYS A 703 17.24 -38.88 -6.78
CA LYS A 703 17.25 -39.97 -5.81
C LYS A 703 18.70 -40.42 -5.53
N VAL A 704 19.10 -40.35 -4.27
CA VAL A 704 20.41 -40.84 -3.78
C VAL A 704 20.30 -42.19 -3.07
N GLY A 705 19.08 -42.64 -2.75
CA GLY A 705 18.85 -43.94 -2.13
C GLY A 705 17.39 -44.20 -1.78
N GLU A 706 17.15 -45.32 -1.10
CA GLU A 706 15.85 -45.67 -0.52
C GLU A 706 16.01 -45.88 0.98
N CYS A 707 14.97 -45.53 1.73
CA CYS A 707 14.90 -45.76 3.16
C CYS A 707 13.43 -45.93 3.53
N ASP A 708 13.07 -47.09 4.08
CA ASP A 708 11.72 -47.35 4.54
C ASP A 708 11.46 -46.57 5.84
N VAL A 709 10.26 -46.02 5.98
CA VAL A 709 9.88 -45.15 7.10
C VAL A 709 8.70 -45.78 7.84
N ILE A 710 8.93 -46.20 9.08
CA ILE A 710 7.91 -46.75 9.96
C ILE A 710 7.20 -45.59 10.66
N LEU A 711 5.90 -45.44 10.46
CA LEU A 711 5.09 -44.42 11.13
C LEU A 711 4.67 -44.93 12.50
N GLU A 712 5.12 -44.29 13.59
CA GLU A 712 4.84 -44.78 14.94
C GLU A 712 3.61 -44.14 15.57
N ARG A 713 3.57 -42.82 15.59
CA ARG A 713 2.53 -42.04 16.29
C ARG A 713 2.48 -40.61 15.76
N VAL A 714 1.33 -39.97 15.90
CA VAL A 714 1.11 -38.54 15.69
C VAL A 714 1.23 -37.85 17.03
N VAL A 715 2.02 -36.78 17.10
CA VAL A 715 2.15 -35.90 18.27
C VAL A 715 1.78 -34.48 17.83
N PHE A 716 0.97 -33.79 18.64
CA PHE A 716 0.47 -32.46 18.30
C PHE A 716 0.14 -31.62 19.53
N ASP A 717 0.16 -30.29 19.37
CA ASP A 717 -0.36 -29.32 20.34
C ASP A 717 -1.41 -28.41 19.67
N ASP A 718 -1.62 -27.18 20.15
CA ASP A 718 -2.53 -26.21 19.53
C ASP A 718 -1.91 -25.45 18.34
N ARG A 719 -0.64 -25.71 18.01
CA ARG A 719 0.16 -24.98 17.01
C ARG A 719 0.59 -25.85 15.84
N ILE A 720 1.03 -27.08 16.09
CA ILE A 720 1.68 -27.93 15.08
C ILE A 720 1.37 -29.41 15.29
N MET A 721 1.39 -30.16 14.19
CA MET A 721 1.20 -31.62 14.17
C MET A 721 2.37 -32.28 13.44
N ALA A 722 2.95 -33.31 14.04
CA ALA A 722 4.04 -34.09 13.48
C ALA A 722 3.81 -35.60 13.69
N ILE A 723 4.33 -36.42 12.78
CA ILE A 723 4.39 -37.87 12.92
C ILE A 723 5.79 -38.25 13.36
N VAL A 724 5.91 -38.93 14.50
CA VAL A 724 7.15 -39.59 14.92
C VAL A 724 7.36 -40.83 14.06
N VAL A 725 8.56 -40.95 13.51
CA VAL A 725 8.92 -42.04 12.61
C VAL A 725 10.20 -42.72 13.04
N ARG A 726 10.40 -43.93 12.53
CA ARG A 726 11.66 -44.64 12.57
C ARG A 726 12.12 -44.94 11.16
N LEU A 727 13.40 -44.72 10.88
CA LEU A 727 14.01 -45.12 9.61
C LEU A 727 14.38 -46.61 9.70
N ALA A 728 13.89 -47.40 8.75
CA ALA A 728 14.20 -48.81 8.61
C ALA A 728 15.21 -48.99 7.48
N GLY A 729 16.34 -49.61 7.79
CA GLY A 729 17.42 -49.91 6.85
C GLY A 729 18.52 -50.75 7.52
N GLU A 730 19.24 -51.53 6.73
CA GLU A 730 20.44 -52.25 7.16
C GLU A 730 21.62 -51.24 7.23
N ASP A 731 22.43 -51.33 8.29
CA ASP A 731 23.73 -50.63 8.47
C ASP A 731 23.76 -49.09 8.61
N ASP A 732 22.83 -48.48 9.37
CA ASP A 732 22.89 -47.04 9.74
C ASP A 732 23.17 -46.09 8.54
N GLN A 733 22.77 -46.52 7.34
CA GLN A 733 23.16 -45.88 6.08
C GLN A 733 22.64 -44.44 6.01
N TRP A 734 21.45 -44.20 6.58
CA TRP A 734 20.74 -42.92 6.59
C TRP A 734 20.49 -42.45 8.02
N GLN A 735 21.33 -41.55 8.52
CA GLN A 735 21.27 -41.03 9.89
C GLN A 735 20.45 -39.74 9.97
N CYS A 736 19.46 -39.71 10.86
CA CYS A 736 18.74 -38.49 11.22
C CYS A 736 19.38 -37.88 12.46
N VAL A 737 19.82 -36.62 12.37
CA VAL A 737 20.43 -35.92 13.52
C VAL A 737 19.40 -35.25 14.44
N ASN A 738 18.14 -35.19 14.02
CA ASN A 738 17.09 -34.68 14.89
C ASN A 738 16.91 -35.64 16.06
N ARG A 739 16.79 -35.10 17.27
CA ARG A 739 16.54 -35.87 18.51
C ARG A 739 15.37 -36.85 18.37
N VAL A 740 14.36 -36.47 17.58
CA VAL A 740 13.26 -37.34 17.16
C VAL A 740 13.09 -37.22 15.65
N ALA A 741 13.25 -38.34 14.93
CA ALA A 741 12.94 -38.40 13.51
C ALA A 741 11.43 -38.23 13.31
N HIS A 742 11.04 -37.31 12.43
CA HIS A 742 9.63 -36.95 12.27
C HIS A 742 9.29 -36.42 10.88
N ILE A 743 7.99 -36.45 10.58
CA ILE A 743 7.36 -35.79 9.43
C ILE A 743 6.46 -34.68 9.98
N THR A 744 6.63 -33.44 9.51
CA THR A 744 5.69 -32.38 9.86
C THR A 744 4.41 -32.52 9.02
N VAL A 745 3.25 -32.62 9.67
CA VAL A 745 1.94 -32.78 9.02
C VAL A 745 1.37 -31.42 8.58
N GLY A 746 1.44 -30.42 9.45
CA GLY A 746 0.88 -29.09 9.17
C GLY A 746 1.01 -28.15 10.37
N THR A 747 0.90 -26.85 10.11
CA THR A 747 0.97 -25.78 11.11
C THR A 747 -0.36 -25.03 11.16
N ARG A 748 -0.76 -24.55 12.34
CA ARG A 748 -2.04 -23.85 12.54
C ARG A 748 -2.19 -22.65 11.61
N ASP A 749 -1.14 -21.85 11.50
CA ASP A 749 -1.10 -20.62 10.69
C ASP A 749 0.35 -20.31 10.25
N ASP A 750 0.55 -19.26 9.44
CA ASP A 750 1.86 -18.92 8.85
C ASP A 750 2.85 -18.32 9.85
N SER A 751 2.41 -18.02 11.08
CA SER A 751 3.32 -17.59 12.16
C SER A 751 4.10 -18.76 12.77
N VAL A 752 3.62 -19.99 12.59
CA VAL A 752 4.24 -21.22 13.11
C VAL A 752 5.09 -21.86 12.01
N LYS A 753 6.40 -22.01 12.26
CA LYS A 753 7.34 -22.60 11.28
C LYS A 753 7.38 -24.12 11.45
N PRO A 754 7.47 -24.90 10.34
CA PRO A 754 7.60 -26.37 10.41
C PRO A 754 8.74 -26.88 11.29
N LYS A 755 9.81 -26.09 11.47
CA LYS A 755 10.93 -26.45 12.37
C LYS A 755 10.50 -26.63 13.83
N GLU A 756 9.41 -25.97 14.25
CA GLU A 756 8.86 -26.06 15.61
C GLU A 756 8.38 -27.48 15.95
N SER A 757 8.27 -28.39 14.96
CA SER A 757 8.05 -29.81 15.20
C SER A 757 9.18 -30.43 16.04
N ASN A 758 10.42 -29.96 15.91
CA ASN A 758 11.52 -30.39 16.78
C ASN A 758 11.30 -29.96 18.23
N ASP A 759 10.82 -28.72 18.43
CA ASP A 759 10.58 -28.16 19.75
C ASP A 759 9.41 -28.87 20.45
N LEU A 760 8.32 -29.15 19.71
CA LEU A 760 7.20 -29.97 20.18
C LEU A 760 7.66 -31.36 20.61
N LEU A 761 8.44 -32.04 19.78
CA LEU A 761 8.86 -33.41 20.04
C LEU A 761 9.90 -33.50 21.16
N ALA A 762 10.79 -32.52 21.29
CA ALA A 762 11.69 -32.42 22.43
C ALA A 762 10.92 -32.26 23.75
N ARG A 763 9.92 -31.37 23.78
CA ARG A 763 9.02 -31.22 24.94
C ARG A 763 8.24 -32.49 25.21
N TRP A 764 7.68 -33.14 24.19
CA TRP A 764 6.94 -34.40 24.35
C TRP A 764 7.80 -35.50 24.98
N LEU A 765 9.09 -35.62 24.63
CA LEU A 765 10.01 -36.56 25.28
C LEU A 765 10.26 -36.24 26.77
N GLU A 766 10.20 -34.97 27.16
CA GLU A 766 10.52 -34.52 28.52
C GLU A 766 9.32 -34.56 29.46
N VAL A 767 8.14 -34.14 28.98
CA VAL A 767 6.94 -33.98 29.84
C VAL A 767 5.79 -34.94 29.49
N GLY A 768 5.89 -35.69 28.39
CA GLY A 768 4.87 -36.63 27.96
C GLY A 768 3.56 -36.00 27.44
N SER A 769 2.65 -36.88 27.01
CA SER A 769 1.32 -36.52 26.49
C SER A 769 0.29 -36.56 27.62
N SER A 770 -0.36 -35.42 27.91
CA SER A 770 -1.42 -35.31 28.91
C SER A 770 -2.26 -34.04 28.68
N PRO A 771 -3.48 -33.96 29.25
CA PRO A 771 -4.27 -32.73 29.24
C PRO A 771 -3.54 -31.53 29.87
N GLU A 772 -2.69 -31.76 30.88
CA GLU A 772 -1.94 -30.72 31.59
C GLU A 772 -0.81 -30.15 30.73
N THR A 773 -0.09 -31.01 29.99
CA THR A 773 0.99 -30.60 29.08
C THR A 773 0.48 -30.02 27.77
N LYS A 774 -0.83 -30.16 27.48
CA LYS A 774 -1.50 -29.77 26.23
C LYS A 774 -0.92 -30.43 24.98
N ILE A 775 -0.20 -31.54 25.16
CA ILE A 775 0.34 -32.35 24.08
C ILE A 775 -0.58 -33.55 23.92
N GLY A 776 -1.11 -33.72 22.71
CA GLY A 776 -1.89 -34.87 22.29
C GLY A 776 -1.03 -35.89 21.55
N GLU A 777 -1.42 -37.16 21.65
CA GLU A 777 -0.76 -38.26 20.96
C GLU A 777 -1.79 -39.27 20.42
N VAL A 778 -1.57 -39.76 19.19
CA VAL A 778 -2.34 -40.85 18.59
C VAL A 778 -1.39 -41.86 17.97
N VAL A 779 -1.40 -43.11 18.44
CA VAL A 779 -0.52 -44.18 17.95
C VAL A 779 -1.08 -44.79 16.66
N PHE A 780 -0.22 -45.04 15.66
CA PHE A 780 -0.65 -45.75 14.45
C PHE A 780 -0.80 -47.25 14.73
N ALA A 781 -2.00 -47.78 14.48
CA ALA A 781 -2.25 -49.22 14.57
C ALA A 781 -1.37 -49.98 13.57
N GLY A 782 -0.63 -50.98 14.04
CA GLY A 782 0.26 -51.81 13.21
C GLY A 782 1.54 -51.13 12.71
N LYS A 783 1.79 -49.86 13.07
CA LYS A 783 2.98 -49.08 12.69
C LYS A 783 3.36 -49.23 11.21
N PRO A 784 2.55 -48.70 10.29
CA PRO A 784 2.72 -48.96 8.86
C PRO A 784 4.10 -48.49 8.37
N THR A 785 4.74 -49.33 7.57
CA THR A 785 5.99 -49.00 6.87
C THR A 785 5.67 -48.40 5.52
N VAL A 786 6.19 -47.21 5.27
CA VAL A 786 6.03 -46.45 4.02
C VAL A 786 7.37 -46.42 3.30
N LYS A 787 7.38 -46.73 2.00
CA LYS A 787 8.61 -46.66 1.19
C LYS A 787 9.04 -45.21 1.01
N GLY A 788 10.26 -44.89 1.41
CA GLY A 788 10.83 -43.55 1.31
C GLY A 788 11.96 -43.45 0.29
N THR A 789 12.03 -42.32 -0.40
CA THR A 789 13.11 -42.00 -1.34
C THR A 789 14.03 -40.97 -0.73
N VAL A 790 15.31 -41.29 -0.59
CA VAL A 790 16.29 -40.33 -0.08
C VAL A 790 16.72 -39.39 -1.20
N MET A 791 16.62 -38.09 -0.95
CA MET A 791 16.91 -37.05 -1.93
C MET A 791 17.43 -35.75 -1.28
N PRO A 792 18.39 -35.08 -1.94
CA PRO A 792 18.86 -33.76 -1.54
C PRO A 792 17.82 -32.71 -1.90
N VAL A 793 17.70 -31.68 -1.05
CA VAL A 793 16.90 -30.49 -1.33
C VAL A 793 17.84 -29.29 -1.38
N LEU A 794 17.78 -28.54 -2.47
CA LEU A 794 18.68 -27.41 -2.70
C LEU A 794 18.06 -26.09 -2.23
N SER A 795 18.92 -25.10 -1.97
CA SER A 795 18.49 -23.76 -1.58
C SER A 795 17.60 -23.16 -2.68
N ARG A 796 16.47 -22.57 -2.27
CA ARG A 796 15.71 -21.70 -3.16
C ARG A 796 16.53 -20.40 -3.25
N PHE A 797 17.04 -20.12 -4.45
CA PHE A 797 17.94 -19.03 -4.85
C PHE A 797 19.44 -19.34 -4.79
#